data_AF-A0A1H0NE66-F1
#
_entry.id   AF-A0A1H0NE66-F1
#
_cell.length_a   1.000
_cell.length_b   1.000
_cell.length_c   1.000
_cell.angle_alpha   90.00
_cell.angle_beta   90.00
_cell.angle_gamma   90.00
#
_symmetry.space_group_name_H-M   'P 1'
#
loop_
_entity.id
_entity.type
_entity.pdbx_description
1 polymer ?
#
loop_
_entity_poly.entity_id
_entity_poly.type
_entity_poly.pdbx_seq_one_letter_code
_entity_poly.pdbx_strand_id
1 'polypeptide(L)'
;MKRPVRGLLAALTGGLLAVAGLAATAAPAAHAEDNGVGAKPLLGWSSWSFVRSHPTAAVIEAQAKALKDSGLAKEGFVYANVDDFWYHCPGSQGPDVDQYGRWVTDETKFPPKGSENGIQVVADYVHSLGLKFGLYVTPGISKQAVAQNTAIEGTRYHADDIATTSGEANYNCGGMVGIDYSKPGAQDFVNSWADQFAGWGIDYLKIDGVGTPDQQDVQAWSDALRQTGRPIHLELSNNLDINNAATWKKLANGWRTGGDIECYCGAGGSSYPLTSWSSISSRFDQVAAWAPYGGPGGYNDYDSLEIGNGANDGLTLDERKTQMSLWSLASGPLTLGTDLTHLDPTDLSLLKNTDVLGVDQDGIDAHRVSSAGGAQVFAKTEQNGDTIVGLFNTGSAPKLVSAGASALGLPTAPDYQLTDLWTHTSTESAGTVASVVPGHGVALYRVSALKKTSATLPPTTALTIGGLDAPTQTSPVPVTETFTDYGANPLKNVTLALGAPKGATVAPAAPVRFGAVPSGGTVQYPFTVTVPAGTGVFNSAAISAKATYSSRAGGEQATASATANTATPVAAPYKTYASTTAGFGQSGTQLGIRAQGSDVYGGTNEYGTIYRPGAEHDGSTTVVKVTAQTNTDPWAKAGIIVRNDVTNASGSTGFLILAVTPGNGYALQWDSDGNGQLDSNKSRDQVTYPAWLKLVRSGTTYTGSYSTDGTTWTQVGSVTIPQAAATQDVGVFATAHSAGSTGEADFDSFTTS
;
A
#
# COMPACT_ATOMS: atom_id res chain seq x y z
N MET A 1 -76.41 -19.68 -57.20
CA MET A 1 -76.88 -20.73 -56.29
C MET A 1 -75.85 -20.92 -55.18
N LYS A 2 -76.28 -20.74 -53.93
CA LYS A 2 -75.81 -21.31 -52.65
C LYS A 2 -74.29 -21.49 -52.35
N ARG A 3 -73.92 -20.83 -51.24
CA ARG A 3 -72.70 -20.83 -50.39
C ARG A 3 -71.88 -22.15 -50.27
N PRO A 4 -70.57 -22.05 -50.00
CA PRO A 4 -69.80 -23.09 -49.32
C PRO A 4 -69.67 -22.83 -47.80
N VAL A 5 -69.47 -23.92 -47.04
CA VAL A 5 -69.34 -23.95 -45.58
C VAL A 5 -67.91 -24.35 -45.18
N ARG A 6 -67.30 -23.44 -44.40
CA ARG A 6 -66.40 -23.56 -43.24
C ARG A 6 -65.33 -24.68 -43.15
N GLY A 7 -64.12 -24.23 -42.79
CA GLY A 7 -63.17 -24.92 -41.92
C GLY A 7 -62.26 -23.91 -41.22
N LEU A 8 -62.27 -23.90 -39.88
CA LEU A 8 -61.59 -22.99 -38.96
C LEU A 8 -60.06 -22.99 -39.09
N LEU A 9 -59.42 -21.81 -38.97
CA LEU A 9 -58.03 -21.67 -38.50
C LEU A 9 -58.01 -20.77 -37.25
N ALA A 10 -57.35 -21.26 -36.21
CA ALA A 10 -57.13 -20.56 -34.94
C ALA A 10 -56.09 -19.45 -35.09
N ALA A 11 -56.38 -18.29 -34.51
CA ALA A 11 -55.48 -17.13 -34.43
C ALA A 11 -54.56 -17.24 -33.21
N LEU A 12 -53.25 -17.11 -33.44
CA LEU A 12 -52.23 -16.87 -32.42
C LEU A 12 -51.64 -15.48 -32.72
N THR A 13 -52.00 -14.51 -31.88
CA THR A 13 -51.50 -13.14 -31.89
C THR A 13 -50.09 -13.09 -31.30
N GLY A 14 -49.07 -12.91 -32.13
CA GLY A 14 -47.71 -12.55 -31.70
C GLY A 14 -47.58 -11.04 -31.55
N GLY A 15 -47.40 -10.57 -30.31
CA GLY A 15 -47.08 -9.17 -30.02
C GLY A 15 -45.62 -8.86 -30.37
N LEU A 16 -45.40 -7.82 -31.19
CA LEU A 16 -44.09 -7.19 -31.34
C LEU A 16 -43.77 -6.39 -30.07
N LEU A 17 -42.80 -6.87 -29.29
CA LEU A 17 -42.09 -6.04 -28.31
C LEU A 17 -41.03 -5.23 -29.06
N ALA A 18 -41.27 -3.93 -29.21
CA ALA A 18 -40.24 -2.98 -29.62
C ALA A 18 -39.25 -2.82 -28.46
N VAL A 19 -38.07 -3.43 -28.59
CA VAL A 19 -36.94 -3.15 -27.70
C VAL A 19 -36.38 -1.80 -28.13
N ALA A 20 -36.68 -0.76 -27.37
CA ALA A 20 -35.99 0.52 -27.46
C ALA A 20 -34.54 0.29 -27.00
N GLY A 21 -33.62 0.17 -27.95
CA GLY A 21 -32.20 0.16 -27.66
C GLY A 21 -31.81 1.52 -27.09
N LEU A 22 -31.46 1.56 -25.79
CA LEU A 22 -30.63 2.64 -25.27
C LEU A 22 -29.25 2.48 -25.91
N ALA A 23 -29.02 3.21 -27.00
CA ALA A 23 -27.67 3.50 -27.43
C ALA A 23 -27.05 4.38 -26.34
N ALA A 24 -26.16 3.80 -25.53
CA ALA A 24 -25.25 4.58 -24.71
C ALA A 24 -24.43 5.44 -25.67
N THR A 25 -24.70 6.74 -25.70
CA THR A 25 -23.86 7.71 -26.38
C THR A 25 -22.52 7.70 -25.65
N ALA A 26 -21.53 6.99 -26.20
CA ALA A 26 -20.15 7.13 -25.77
C ALA A 26 -19.82 8.62 -25.79
N ALA A 27 -19.35 9.15 -24.65
CA ALA A 27 -18.82 10.50 -24.60
C ALA A 27 -17.72 10.61 -25.69
N PRO A 28 -17.66 11.74 -26.44
CA PRO A 28 -16.58 11.93 -27.38
C PRO A 28 -15.24 11.77 -26.65
N ALA A 29 -14.34 10.96 -27.20
CA ALA A 29 -13.01 10.76 -26.64
C ALA A 29 -12.32 12.13 -26.56
N ALA A 30 -12.09 12.61 -25.35
CA ALA A 30 -11.24 13.79 -25.14
C ALA A 30 -9.83 13.42 -25.62
N HIS A 31 -9.29 14.22 -26.54
CA HIS A 31 -7.88 14.15 -26.91
C HIS A 31 -7.05 14.73 -25.78
N ALA A 32 -5.93 14.09 -25.46
CA ALA A 32 -5.05 14.60 -24.44
C ALA A 32 -4.23 15.81 -24.90
N GLU A 33 -3.42 16.39 -24.01
CA GLU A 33 -2.55 17.50 -24.36
C GLU A 33 -1.61 17.10 -25.53
N ASP A 34 -1.79 17.76 -26.69
CA ASP A 34 -1.09 17.44 -27.94
C ASP A 34 0.27 18.17 -28.04
N ASN A 35 1.11 18.01 -27.02
CA ASN A 35 2.48 18.55 -26.97
C ASN A 35 3.54 17.52 -27.41
N GLY A 36 3.10 16.33 -27.84
CA GLY A 36 3.95 15.24 -28.32
C GLY A 36 4.61 14.38 -27.23
N VAL A 37 4.29 14.61 -25.95
CA VAL A 37 4.70 13.73 -24.82
C VAL A 37 3.54 12.83 -24.38
N GLY A 38 3.76 11.94 -23.40
CA GLY A 38 2.70 11.08 -22.87
C GLY A 38 2.20 10.00 -23.83
N ALA A 39 2.92 9.67 -24.90
CA ALA A 39 2.55 8.55 -25.79
C ALA A 39 2.68 7.17 -25.11
N LYS A 40 3.48 7.10 -24.05
CA LYS A 40 3.66 5.96 -23.15
C LYS A 40 3.67 6.47 -21.71
N PRO A 41 3.34 5.63 -20.71
CA PRO A 41 3.48 6.01 -19.32
C PRO A 41 4.93 6.38 -19.02
N LEU A 42 5.10 7.40 -18.19
CA LEU A 42 6.40 7.92 -17.82
C LEU A 42 7.14 6.94 -16.92
N LEU A 43 8.44 6.76 -17.16
CA LEU A 43 9.34 6.01 -16.27
C LEU A 43 10.40 6.98 -15.74
N GLY A 44 10.55 7.08 -14.42
CA GLY A 44 11.42 8.10 -13.83
C GLY A 44 11.62 7.97 -12.33
N TRP A 45 12.01 9.08 -11.71
CA TRP A 45 12.23 9.23 -10.29
C TRP A 45 11.78 10.62 -9.82
N SER A 46 11.22 10.71 -8.62
CA SER A 46 10.88 11.97 -7.94
C SER A 46 11.53 12.03 -6.57
N SER A 47 11.92 13.24 -6.14
CA SER A 47 12.59 13.45 -4.87
C SER A 47 11.67 13.36 -3.65
N TRP A 48 10.34 13.32 -3.81
CA TRP A 48 9.41 13.46 -2.69
C TRP A 48 9.57 12.37 -1.62
N SER A 49 9.45 11.08 -1.96
CA SER A 49 9.32 10.02 -0.95
C SER A 49 10.53 9.87 -0.04
N PHE A 50 11.74 9.84 -0.62
CA PHE A 50 12.99 9.71 0.13
C PHE A 50 13.63 11.06 0.51
N VAL A 51 13.88 11.96 -0.45
CA VAL A 51 14.63 13.20 -0.18
C VAL A 51 13.78 14.22 0.60
N ARG A 52 12.46 14.22 0.34
CA ARG A 52 11.46 15.04 1.04
C ARG A 52 11.86 16.52 1.08
N SER A 53 11.94 17.10 2.28
CA SER A 53 12.18 18.53 2.52
C SER A 53 13.62 18.99 2.35
N HIS A 54 14.53 18.10 1.91
CA HIS A 54 15.96 18.38 1.86
C HIS A 54 16.61 18.27 0.46
N PRO A 55 15.95 18.66 -0.65
CA PRO A 55 16.59 18.62 -1.94
C PRO A 55 17.68 19.70 -2.01
N THR A 56 18.81 19.35 -2.62
CA THR A 56 19.91 20.27 -2.98
C THR A 56 20.45 19.84 -4.33
N ALA A 57 21.14 20.74 -5.04
CA ALA A 57 21.79 20.40 -6.32
C ALA A 57 22.62 19.12 -6.22
N ALA A 58 23.48 19.01 -5.20
CA ALA A 58 24.33 17.85 -5.00
C ALA A 58 23.54 16.55 -4.77
N VAL A 59 22.43 16.60 -4.01
CA VAL A 59 21.58 15.43 -3.78
C VAL A 59 20.91 14.99 -5.08
N ILE A 60 20.31 15.92 -5.83
CA ILE A 60 19.60 15.61 -7.08
C ILE A 60 20.57 15.08 -8.16
N GLU A 61 21.74 15.70 -8.30
CA GLU A 61 22.79 15.25 -9.22
C GLU A 61 23.28 13.83 -8.87
N ALA A 62 23.38 13.49 -7.58
CA ALA A 62 23.75 12.15 -7.13
C ALA A 62 22.66 11.11 -7.48
N GLN A 63 21.38 11.43 -7.27
CA GLN A 63 20.26 10.56 -7.64
C GLN A 63 20.19 10.33 -9.15
N ALA A 64 20.30 11.39 -9.96
CA ALA A 64 20.33 11.29 -11.42
C ALA A 64 21.52 10.46 -11.93
N LYS A 65 22.70 10.63 -11.31
CA LYS A 65 23.86 9.80 -11.64
C LYS A 65 23.62 8.32 -11.31
N ALA A 66 23.02 8.03 -10.16
CA ALA A 66 22.69 6.67 -9.76
C ALA A 66 21.63 6.02 -10.67
N LEU A 67 20.64 6.80 -11.14
CA LEU A 67 19.66 6.36 -12.13
C LEU A 67 20.32 5.87 -13.43
N LYS A 68 21.32 6.62 -13.92
CA LYS A 68 22.12 6.23 -15.08
C LYS A 68 23.00 5.00 -14.80
N ASP A 69 23.76 5.04 -13.71
CA ASP A 69 24.81 4.06 -13.42
C ASP A 69 24.24 2.67 -13.05
N SER A 70 23.05 2.62 -12.44
CA SER A 70 22.32 1.37 -12.16
C SER A 70 21.85 0.66 -13.44
N GLY A 71 21.80 1.38 -14.57
CA GLY A 71 21.30 0.90 -15.84
C GLY A 71 19.78 1.01 -16.00
N LEU A 72 19.05 1.55 -15.02
CA LEU A 72 17.60 1.81 -15.12
C LEU A 72 17.26 2.74 -16.30
N ALA A 73 18.13 3.71 -16.59
CA ALA A 73 17.98 4.56 -17.77
C ALA A 73 17.94 3.78 -19.10
N LYS A 74 18.58 2.60 -19.19
CA LYS A 74 18.52 1.74 -20.38
C LYS A 74 17.19 1.01 -20.51
N GLU A 75 16.49 0.79 -19.39
CA GLU A 75 15.16 0.20 -19.35
C GLU A 75 14.04 1.24 -19.54
N GLY A 76 14.40 2.53 -19.64
CA GLY A 76 13.47 3.62 -19.96
C GLY A 76 13.23 4.62 -18.83
N PHE A 77 13.75 4.39 -17.62
CA PHE A 77 13.65 5.34 -16.51
C PHE A 77 14.54 6.56 -16.76
N VAL A 78 13.99 7.60 -17.36
CA VAL A 78 14.78 8.74 -17.87
C VAL A 78 14.47 10.06 -17.18
N TYR A 79 13.40 10.19 -16.41
CA TYR A 79 13.08 11.43 -15.70
C TYR A 79 13.71 11.45 -14.31
N ALA A 80 14.36 12.56 -13.95
CA ALA A 80 14.83 12.86 -12.61
C ALA A 80 14.21 14.18 -12.15
N ASN A 81 13.17 14.09 -11.32
CA ASN A 81 12.33 15.23 -10.97
C ASN A 81 12.67 15.75 -9.56
N VAL A 82 12.75 17.07 -9.43
CA VAL A 82 12.78 17.75 -8.14
C VAL A 82 11.36 18.12 -7.77
N ASP A 83 10.88 17.59 -6.66
CA ASP A 83 9.59 17.92 -6.08
C ASP A 83 9.68 19.26 -5.30
N ASP A 84 8.83 19.49 -4.30
CA ASP A 84 8.83 20.71 -3.49
C ASP A 84 10.22 21.07 -2.88
N PHE A 85 10.35 22.29 -2.34
CA PHE A 85 11.52 22.83 -1.61
C PHE A 85 12.74 23.30 -2.42
N TRP A 86 12.60 23.46 -3.74
CA TRP A 86 13.65 24.04 -4.59
C TRP A 86 13.78 25.57 -4.53
N TYR A 87 12.72 26.24 -4.06
CA TYR A 87 12.59 27.70 -3.98
C TYR A 87 12.79 28.23 -2.56
N HIS A 88 13.02 29.53 -2.43
CA HIS A 88 13.16 30.19 -1.14
C HIS A 88 11.78 30.46 -0.50
N CYS A 89 11.54 29.87 0.68
CA CYS A 89 10.32 30.03 1.44
C CYS A 89 10.60 30.71 2.79
N PRO A 90 10.28 32.00 2.96
CA PRO A 90 10.54 32.70 4.23
C PRO A 90 9.50 32.44 5.32
N GLY A 91 8.38 31.77 5.00
CA GLY A 91 7.32 31.43 5.94
C GLY A 91 5.93 31.49 5.30
N SER A 92 4.90 31.61 6.13
CA SER A 92 3.48 31.49 5.72
C SER A 92 2.94 32.56 4.77
N GLN A 93 3.76 33.57 4.44
CA GLN A 93 3.45 34.57 3.41
C GLN A 93 3.66 34.02 1.99
N GLY A 94 4.23 32.83 1.86
CA GLY A 94 4.47 32.16 0.59
C GLY A 94 5.86 32.44 0.02
N PRO A 95 6.19 31.84 -1.14
CA PRO A 95 7.51 31.89 -1.73
C PRO A 95 7.95 33.33 -2.02
N ASP A 96 9.25 33.61 -1.83
CA ASP A 96 9.87 34.84 -2.34
C ASP A 96 9.79 34.87 -3.86
N VAL A 97 9.68 36.07 -4.43
CA VAL A 97 9.48 36.27 -5.86
C VAL A 97 10.50 37.21 -6.48
N ASP A 98 10.78 37.00 -7.78
CA ASP A 98 11.57 37.89 -8.60
C ASP A 98 10.79 39.17 -8.95
N GLN A 99 11.42 40.09 -9.69
CA GLN A 99 10.77 41.35 -10.09
C GLN A 99 9.52 41.17 -10.96
N TYR A 100 9.24 39.94 -11.44
CA TYR A 100 8.10 39.58 -12.26
C TYR A 100 7.06 38.72 -11.52
N GLY A 101 7.24 38.49 -10.21
CA GLY A 101 6.31 37.71 -9.39
C GLY A 101 6.49 36.20 -9.47
N ARG A 102 7.58 35.71 -10.06
CA ARG A 102 7.89 34.27 -10.15
C ARG A 102 8.76 33.83 -8.98
N TRP A 103 8.64 32.60 -8.50
CA TRP A 103 9.38 32.16 -7.31
C TRP A 103 10.90 32.18 -7.54
N VAL A 104 11.62 32.60 -6.51
CA VAL A 104 13.09 32.62 -6.53
C VAL A 104 13.63 31.28 -6.04
N THR A 105 14.59 30.73 -6.79
CA THR A 105 15.37 29.55 -6.39
C THR A 105 16.08 29.78 -5.04
N ASP A 106 16.08 28.79 -4.16
CA ASP A 106 16.93 28.84 -2.97
C ASP A 106 18.40 28.61 -3.37
N GLU A 107 19.15 29.70 -3.56
CA GLU A 107 20.55 29.66 -3.99
C GLU A 107 21.48 28.97 -2.98
N THR A 108 21.05 28.78 -1.73
CA THR A 108 21.84 28.02 -0.74
C THR A 108 21.77 26.52 -0.99
N LYS A 109 20.67 26.04 -1.58
CA LYS A 109 20.44 24.64 -1.96
C LYS A 109 20.81 24.37 -3.41
N PHE A 110 20.54 25.33 -4.29
CA PHE A 110 20.75 25.27 -5.74
C PHE A 110 21.57 26.48 -6.18
N PRO A 111 22.90 26.45 -6.01
CA PRO A 111 23.75 27.60 -6.27
C PRO A 111 23.81 27.91 -7.78
N PRO A 112 23.72 29.19 -8.18
CA PRO A 112 23.83 29.60 -9.57
C PRO A 112 25.28 29.48 -10.08
N LYS A 113 25.43 29.47 -11.41
CA LYS A 113 26.74 29.46 -12.07
C LYS A 113 26.85 30.65 -13.03
N GLY A 114 27.48 31.73 -12.58
CA GLY A 114 27.50 32.97 -13.35
C GLY A 114 26.09 33.55 -13.46
N SER A 115 25.56 33.64 -14.68
CA SER A 115 24.18 34.08 -14.94
C SER A 115 23.17 32.93 -15.03
N GLU A 116 23.62 31.68 -15.01
CA GLU A 116 22.74 30.50 -15.06
C GLU A 116 22.11 30.28 -13.67
N ASN A 117 20.79 30.13 -13.65
CA ASN A 117 20.05 29.81 -12.42
C ASN A 117 20.46 28.42 -11.90
N GLY A 118 20.48 28.22 -10.59
CA GLY A 118 20.89 26.93 -9.99
C GLY A 118 20.06 25.73 -10.44
N ILE A 119 18.76 25.90 -10.74
CA ILE A 119 17.92 24.85 -11.31
C ILE A 119 18.36 24.50 -12.73
N GLN A 120 18.68 25.51 -13.55
CA GLN A 120 19.22 25.29 -14.89
C GLN A 120 20.56 24.54 -14.84
N VAL A 121 21.44 24.86 -13.88
CA VAL A 121 22.71 24.15 -13.71
C VAL A 121 22.49 22.65 -13.46
N VAL A 122 21.52 22.30 -12.61
CA VAL A 122 21.16 20.90 -12.35
C VAL A 122 20.51 20.25 -13.57
N ALA A 123 19.60 20.95 -14.26
CA ALA A 123 18.98 20.47 -15.49
C ALA A 123 20.01 20.12 -16.56
N ASP A 124 20.98 21.01 -16.80
CA ASP A 124 22.07 20.79 -17.75
C ASP A 124 22.94 19.58 -17.37
N TYR A 125 23.21 19.39 -16.07
CA TYR A 125 23.91 18.20 -15.58
C TYR A 125 23.10 16.93 -15.86
N VAL A 126 21.81 16.91 -15.54
CA VAL A 126 20.92 15.77 -15.78
C VAL A 126 20.82 15.44 -17.27
N HIS A 127 20.72 16.45 -18.14
CA HIS A 127 20.74 16.26 -19.59
C HIS A 127 22.09 15.71 -20.09
N SER A 128 23.21 16.11 -19.48
CA SER A 128 24.54 15.57 -19.82
C SER A 128 24.66 14.06 -19.55
N LEU A 129 23.80 13.51 -18.68
CA LEU A 129 23.69 12.08 -18.40
C LEU A 129 22.82 11.33 -19.42
N GLY A 130 22.13 12.03 -20.31
CA GLY A 130 21.14 11.48 -21.23
C GLY A 130 19.75 11.30 -20.61
N LEU A 131 19.49 11.98 -19.50
CA LEU A 131 18.22 11.97 -18.77
C LEU A 131 17.41 13.23 -19.07
N LYS A 132 16.20 13.29 -18.51
CA LYS A 132 15.25 14.41 -18.54
C LYS A 132 15.07 14.96 -17.13
N PHE A 133 14.80 16.25 -17.02
CA PHE A 133 14.71 16.94 -15.73
C PHE A 133 13.34 17.55 -15.49
N GLY A 134 12.81 17.39 -14.28
CA GLY A 134 11.48 17.87 -13.91
C GLY A 134 11.46 18.78 -12.68
N LEU A 135 10.42 19.62 -12.61
CA LEU A 135 10.24 20.60 -11.54
C LEU A 135 8.79 20.61 -11.01
N TYR A 136 8.59 21.32 -9.90
CA TYR A 136 7.35 21.39 -9.14
C TYR A 136 6.88 22.84 -8.94
N VAL A 137 5.58 23.08 -9.05
CA VAL A 137 4.90 24.33 -8.69
C VAL A 137 3.50 24.04 -8.10
N THR A 138 2.80 25.08 -7.64
CA THR A 138 1.38 25.01 -7.22
C THR A 138 0.54 26.06 -7.98
N PRO A 139 -0.79 25.92 -8.05
CA PRO A 139 -1.68 26.92 -8.62
C PRO A 139 -1.56 28.31 -7.98
N GLY A 140 -2.04 29.31 -8.72
CA GLY A 140 -2.14 30.68 -8.25
C GLY A 140 -0.85 31.51 -8.30
N ILE A 141 -0.85 32.60 -7.54
CA ILE A 141 0.23 33.58 -7.43
C ILE A 141 0.60 33.80 -5.95
N SER A 142 1.90 34.03 -5.68
CA SER A 142 2.38 34.26 -4.31
C SER A 142 1.81 35.57 -3.74
N LYS A 143 1.36 35.54 -2.48
CA LYS A 143 0.96 36.77 -1.74
C LYS A 143 2.10 37.78 -1.66
N GLN A 144 3.34 37.34 -1.77
CA GLN A 144 4.48 38.26 -1.84
C GLN A 144 4.52 39.04 -3.15
N ALA A 145 4.22 38.40 -4.28
CA ALA A 145 4.09 39.11 -5.56
C ALA A 145 3.00 40.18 -5.50
N VAL A 146 1.85 39.84 -4.89
CA VAL A 146 0.74 40.78 -4.67
C VAL A 146 1.14 41.93 -3.75
N ALA A 147 1.77 41.63 -2.60
CA ALA A 147 2.19 42.64 -1.63
C ALA A 147 3.26 43.59 -2.16
N GLN A 148 4.18 43.08 -2.97
CA GLN A 148 5.20 43.86 -3.67
C GLN A 148 4.66 44.53 -4.94
N ASN A 149 3.46 44.13 -5.36
CA ASN A 149 2.81 44.46 -6.61
C ASN A 149 3.79 44.36 -7.80
N THR A 150 4.46 43.22 -7.92
CA THR A 150 5.46 42.98 -8.97
C THR A 150 4.85 43.13 -10.36
N ALA A 151 5.64 43.59 -11.33
CA ALA A 151 5.19 43.67 -12.71
C ALA A 151 4.95 42.26 -13.28
N ILE A 152 4.08 42.13 -14.27
CA ILE A 152 3.97 40.90 -15.07
C ILE A 152 4.84 41.06 -16.32
N GLU A 153 5.81 40.17 -16.50
CA GLU A 153 6.82 40.26 -17.56
C GLU A 153 6.19 40.51 -18.94
N GLY A 154 6.75 41.47 -19.69
CA GLY A 154 6.28 41.80 -21.04
C GLY A 154 4.97 42.60 -21.09
N THR A 155 4.36 42.94 -19.96
CA THR A 155 3.07 43.66 -19.92
C THR A 155 3.12 44.96 -19.13
N ARG A 156 1.99 45.68 -19.09
CA ARG A 156 1.77 46.85 -18.22
C ARG A 156 1.08 46.51 -16.90
N TYR A 157 0.71 45.25 -16.70
CA TYR A 157 -0.08 44.76 -15.57
C TYR A 157 0.85 44.31 -14.44
N HIS A 158 0.30 44.19 -13.24
CA HIS A 158 1.01 43.80 -12.03
C HIS A 158 0.25 42.68 -11.31
N ALA A 159 0.90 42.05 -10.33
CA ALA A 159 0.32 40.94 -9.57
C ALA A 159 -1.06 41.26 -8.95
N ASP A 160 -1.25 42.47 -8.41
CA ASP A 160 -2.53 42.89 -7.80
C ASP A 160 -3.67 43.08 -8.84
N ASP A 161 -3.34 43.27 -10.13
CA ASP A 161 -4.35 43.40 -11.19
C ASP A 161 -5.05 42.06 -11.50
N ILE A 162 -4.38 40.94 -11.24
CA ILE A 162 -4.82 39.58 -11.60
C ILE A 162 -5.13 38.70 -10.39
N ALA A 163 -4.69 39.07 -9.19
CA ALA A 163 -4.88 38.25 -8.00
C ALA A 163 -6.33 38.27 -7.51
N THR A 164 -6.81 37.13 -7.02
CA THR A 164 -8.07 37.00 -6.29
C THR A 164 -7.83 37.09 -4.78
N THR A 165 -8.92 37.09 -4.01
CA THR A 165 -8.87 36.96 -2.55
C THR A 165 -8.96 35.51 -2.06
N SER A 166 -9.17 34.55 -2.96
CA SER A 166 -9.25 33.12 -2.64
C SER A 166 -7.86 32.60 -2.33
N GLY A 167 -7.71 31.85 -1.24
CA GLY A 167 -6.45 31.17 -0.93
C GLY A 167 -6.30 29.93 -1.79
N GLU A 168 -5.06 29.65 -2.20
CA GLU A 168 -4.69 28.45 -2.96
C GLU A 168 -3.89 27.47 -2.12
N ALA A 169 -3.95 26.19 -2.53
CA ALA A 169 -3.19 25.14 -1.88
C ALA A 169 -1.69 25.28 -2.19
N ASN A 170 -0.89 25.34 -1.13
CA ASN A 170 0.54 25.08 -1.14
C ASN A 170 0.86 24.46 0.22
N TYR A 171 1.04 23.14 0.25
CA TYR A 171 1.02 22.37 1.49
C TYR A 171 2.19 22.69 2.43
N ASN A 172 3.34 23.10 1.88
CA ASN A 172 4.57 23.29 2.66
C ASN A 172 4.87 24.77 2.93
N CYS A 173 4.90 25.62 1.91
CA CYS A 173 5.20 27.05 2.08
C CYS A 173 3.95 27.90 2.34
N GLY A 174 2.80 27.49 1.82
CA GLY A 174 1.55 28.24 1.89
C GLY A 174 1.60 29.55 1.10
N GLY A 175 0.77 30.52 1.49
CA GLY A 175 0.86 31.90 1.00
C GLY A 175 0.56 32.12 -0.48
N MET A 176 -0.20 31.23 -1.11
CA MET A 176 -0.69 31.39 -2.48
C MET A 176 -2.13 31.93 -2.49
N VAL A 177 -2.48 32.70 -3.54
CA VAL A 177 -3.84 33.16 -3.83
C VAL A 177 -4.20 32.91 -5.30
N GLY A 178 -5.48 32.78 -5.60
CA GLY A 178 -5.94 32.41 -6.94
C GLY A 178 -5.69 33.52 -7.96
N ILE A 179 -5.67 33.18 -9.24
CA ILE A 179 -5.56 34.12 -10.37
C ILE A 179 -6.93 34.29 -11.03
N ASP A 180 -7.36 35.52 -11.27
CA ASP A 180 -8.55 35.84 -12.06
C ASP A 180 -8.20 35.82 -13.55
N TYR A 181 -8.35 34.67 -14.20
CA TYR A 181 -8.07 34.51 -15.63
C TYR A 181 -8.99 35.31 -16.57
N SER A 182 -9.99 36.04 -16.05
CA SER A 182 -10.74 37.03 -16.84
C SER A 182 -9.98 38.35 -17.02
N LYS A 183 -8.90 38.57 -16.26
CA LYS A 183 -8.11 39.80 -16.28
C LYS A 183 -7.01 39.75 -17.34
N PRO A 184 -6.76 40.85 -18.05
CA PRO A 184 -5.59 40.95 -18.92
C PRO A 184 -4.31 40.87 -18.07
N GLY A 185 -3.29 40.19 -18.57
CA GLY A 185 -2.06 39.90 -17.82
C GLY A 185 -2.05 38.54 -17.13
N ALA A 186 -3.21 37.92 -16.87
CA ALA A 186 -3.27 36.64 -16.14
C ALA A 186 -2.58 35.50 -16.91
N GLN A 187 -2.93 35.32 -18.20
CA GLN A 187 -2.25 34.34 -19.06
C GLN A 187 -0.78 34.70 -19.28
N ASP A 188 -0.45 35.99 -19.42
CA ASP A 188 0.93 36.45 -19.62
C ASP A 188 1.83 36.11 -18.43
N PHE A 189 1.29 36.15 -17.20
CA PHE A 189 2.00 35.70 -16.01
C PHE A 189 2.39 34.24 -16.08
N VAL A 190 1.45 33.34 -16.42
CA VAL A 190 1.72 31.91 -16.58
C VAL A 190 2.64 31.63 -17.77
N ASN A 191 2.50 32.38 -18.86
CA ASN A 191 3.43 32.31 -20.00
C ASN A 191 4.87 32.64 -19.58
N SER A 192 5.06 33.67 -18.75
CA SER A 192 6.40 34.07 -18.28
C SER A 192 7.09 33.01 -17.41
N TRP A 193 6.31 32.19 -16.71
CA TRP A 193 6.81 31.03 -15.98
C TRP A 193 7.18 29.90 -16.93
N ALA A 194 6.28 29.55 -17.86
CA ALA A 194 6.54 28.50 -18.85
C ALA A 194 7.77 28.80 -19.71
N ASP A 195 7.93 30.04 -20.17
CA ASP A 195 9.10 30.49 -20.93
C ASP A 195 10.39 30.39 -20.11
N GLN A 196 10.35 30.73 -18.81
CA GLN A 196 11.49 30.57 -17.90
C GLN A 196 11.87 29.10 -17.75
N PHE A 197 10.90 28.21 -17.49
CA PHE A 197 11.14 26.79 -17.33
C PHE A 197 11.63 26.14 -18.63
N ALA A 198 11.08 26.52 -19.78
CA ALA A 198 11.59 26.08 -21.08
C ALA A 198 13.03 26.56 -21.31
N GLY A 199 13.34 27.80 -20.92
CA GLY A 199 14.69 28.37 -20.95
C GLY A 199 15.69 27.64 -20.04
N TRP A 200 15.26 27.13 -18.90
CA TRP A 200 16.06 26.28 -18.01
C TRP A 200 16.17 24.82 -18.46
N GLY A 201 15.46 24.44 -19.53
CA GLY A 201 15.49 23.08 -20.05
C GLY A 201 14.61 22.08 -19.31
N ILE A 202 13.58 22.53 -18.58
CA ILE A 202 12.63 21.62 -17.92
C ILE A 202 11.92 20.73 -18.96
N ASP A 203 11.74 19.45 -18.66
CA ASP A 203 11.08 18.43 -19.51
C ASP A 203 9.77 17.88 -18.89
N TYR A 204 9.55 18.17 -17.61
CA TYR A 204 8.43 17.71 -16.82
C TYR A 204 8.06 18.78 -15.77
N LEU A 205 6.78 19.07 -15.63
CA LEU A 205 6.27 20.01 -14.63
C LEU A 205 5.12 19.34 -13.87
N LYS A 206 5.29 19.19 -12.55
CA LYS A 206 4.23 18.82 -11.62
C LYS A 206 3.58 20.09 -11.07
N ILE A 207 2.25 20.18 -11.19
CA ILE A 207 1.44 21.20 -10.52
C ILE A 207 0.70 20.51 -9.37
N ASP A 208 1.05 20.86 -8.13
CA ASP A 208 0.49 20.24 -6.93
C ASP A 208 -0.57 21.10 -6.23
N GLY A 209 -1.45 20.47 -5.46
CA GLY A 209 -2.59 21.13 -4.82
C GLY A 209 -3.77 21.44 -5.75
N VAL A 210 -3.78 20.89 -6.97
CA VAL A 210 -4.87 21.00 -7.95
C VAL A 210 -6.14 20.32 -7.44
N GLY A 211 -7.23 21.07 -7.39
CA GLY A 211 -8.59 20.63 -7.13
C GLY A 211 -9.57 21.03 -8.22
N THR A 212 -10.86 20.74 -7.99
CA THR A 212 -11.95 21.08 -8.91
C THR A 212 -12.02 22.57 -9.32
N PRO A 213 -11.75 23.55 -8.43
CA PRO A 213 -11.73 24.97 -8.79
C PRO A 213 -10.62 25.36 -9.79
N ASP A 214 -9.53 24.60 -9.85
CA ASP A 214 -8.27 25.02 -10.49
C ASP A 214 -8.19 24.64 -11.98
N GLN A 215 -9.33 24.27 -12.58
CA GLN A 215 -9.39 23.92 -14.01
C GLN A 215 -8.89 25.07 -14.92
N GLN A 216 -9.06 26.32 -14.49
CA GLN A 216 -8.55 27.47 -15.24
C GLN A 216 -7.03 27.62 -15.13
N ASP A 217 -6.45 27.38 -13.96
CA ASP A 217 -4.99 27.32 -13.79
C ASP A 217 -4.37 26.24 -14.67
N VAL A 218 -4.94 25.03 -14.65
CA VAL A 218 -4.47 23.93 -15.47
C VAL A 218 -4.59 24.24 -16.97
N GLN A 219 -5.68 24.88 -17.40
CA GLN A 219 -5.84 25.32 -18.79
C GLN A 219 -4.76 26.35 -19.17
N ALA A 220 -4.52 27.34 -18.30
CA ALA A 220 -3.52 28.38 -18.54
C ALA A 220 -2.10 27.81 -18.62
N TRP A 221 -1.74 26.87 -17.75
CA TRP A 221 -0.46 26.16 -17.81
C TRP A 221 -0.34 25.30 -19.06
N SER A 222 -1.37 24.55 -19.43
CA SER A 222 -1.39 23.77 -20.67
C SER A 222 -1.17 24.66 -21.91
N ASP A 223 -1.82 25.83 -21.97
CA ASP A 223 -1.63 26.79 -23.06
C ASP A 223 -0.22 27.41 -23.05
N ALA A 224 0.28 27.79 -21.87
CA ALA A 224 1.59 28.38 -21.70
C ALA A 224 2.72 27.41 -22.08
N LEU A 225 2.66 26.15 -21.64
CA LEU A 225 3.66 25.13 -21.98
C LEU A 225 3.69 24.87 -23.48
N ARG A 226 2.53 24.78 -24.14
CA ARG A 226 2.45 24.66 -25.61
C ARG A 226 3.05 25.84 -26.34
N GLN A 227 2.87 27.06 -25.83
CA GLN A 227 3.44 28.28 -26.43
C GLN A 227 4.97 28.24 -26.47
N THR A 228 5.63 27.65 -25.48
CA THR A 228 7.11 27.61 -25.41
C THR A 228 7.75 26.89 -26.61
N GLY A 229 7.01 25.97 -27.25
CA GLY A 229 7.52 25.08 -28.29
C GLY A 229 8.46 23.98 -27.78
N ARG A 230 8.72 23.90 -26.47
CA ARG A 230 9.46 22.79 -25.84
C ARG A 230 8.46 21.72 -25.37
N PRO A 231 8.67 20.43 -25.69
CA PRO A 231 7.85 19.35 -25.13
C PRO A 231 8.10 19.21 -23.62
N ILE A 232 7.12 19.59 -22.80
CA ILE A 232 7.16 19.49 -21.33
C ILE A 232 5.96 18.64 -20.89
N HIS A 233 6.20 17.56 -20.16
CA HIS A 233 5.12 16.74 -19.59
C HIS A 233 4.43 17.49 -18.46
N LEU A 234 3.12 17.67 -18.55
CA LEU A 234 2.32 18.28 -17.49
C LEU A 234 1.69 17.20 -16.60
N GLU A 235 2.08 17.15 -15.33
CA GLU A 235 1.53 16.26 -14.31
C GLU A 235 0.71 17.05 -13.29
N LEU A 236 -0.48 16.56 -12.94
CA LEU A 236 -1.35 17.17 -11.94
C LEU A 236 -1.35 16.39 -10.63
N SER A 237 -1.33 17.10 -9.51
CA SER A 237 -1.41 16.57 -8.14
C SER A 237 -2.19 17.58 -7.29
N ASN A 238 -2.91 17.26 -6.21
CA ASN A 238 -3.03 15.98 -5.50
C ASN A 238 -4.50 15.53 -5.43
N ASN A 239 -4.76 14.22 -5.48
CA ASN A 239 -6.08 13.60 -5.27
C ASN A 239 -7.22 14.24 -6.10
N LEU A 240 -7.08 14.20 -7.43
CA LEU A 240 -8.02 14.85 -8.34
C LEU A 240 -9.40 14.19 -8.32
N ASP A 241 -10.45 14.99 -8.50
CA ASP A 241 -11.83 14.50 -8.59
C ASP A 241 -12.06 13.77 -9.92
N ILE A 242 -12.45 12.49 -9.85
CA ILE A 242 -12.75 11.63 -10.99
C ILE A 242 -13.88 12.18 -11.87
N ASN A 243 -14.79 13.00 -11.32
CA ASN A 243 -15.84 13.64 -12.10
C ASN A 243 -15.28 14.63 -13.14
N ASN A 244 -14.05 15.10 -12.94
CA ASN A 244 -13.36 16.02 -13.85
C ASN A 244 -12.31 15.30 -14.73
N ALA A 245 -12.25 13.96 -14.73
CA ALA A 245 -11.25 13.19 -15.48
C ALA A 245 -11.19 13.53 -16.97
N ALA A 246 -12.32 13.83 -17.60
CA ALA A 246 -12.36 14.26 -19.01
C ALA A 246 -11.66 15.61 -19.23
N THR A 247 -11.76 16.53 -18.26
CA THR A 247 -11.03 17.80 -18.28
C THR A 247 -9.54 17.58 -18.07
N TRP A 248 -9.16 16.78 -17.07
CA TRP A 248 -7.74 16.49 -16.78
C TRP A 248 -7.05 15.84 -17.97
N LYS A 249 -7.70 14.85 -18.58
CA LYS A 249 -7.21 14.23 -19.80
C LYS A 249 -6.95 15.25 -20.89
N LYS A 250 -7.87 16.20 -21.11
CA LYS A 250 -7.73 17.22 -22.15
C LYS A 250 -6.55 18.16 -21.92
N LEU A 251 -6.21 18.44 -20.67
CA LEU A 251 -5.31 19.54 -20.33
C LEU A 251 -3.92 19.11 -19.87
N ALA A 252 -3.70 17.83 -19.54
CA ALA A 252 -2.46 17.35 -18.97
C ALA A 252 -2.08 15.96 -19.52
N ASN A 253 -0.84 15.53 -19.22
CA ASN A 253 -0.29 14.24 -19.60
C ASN A 253 -0.35 13.19 -18.47
N GLY A 254 -0.61 13.61 -17.23
CA GLY A 254 -0.87 12.74 -16.10
C GLY A 254 -1.63 13.45 -14.99
N TRP A 255 -2.35 12.69 -14.17
CA TRP A 255 -3.09 13.22 -13.01
C TRP A 255 -3.13 12.23 -11.86
N ARG A 256 -2.77 12.70 -10.67
CA ARG A 256 -2.81 11.93 -9.44
C ARG A 256 -4.24 11.63 -9.02
N THR A 257 -4.56 10.35 -8.99
CA THR A 257 -5.91 9.85 -8.71
C THR A 257 -6.25 9.81 -7.22
N GLY A 258 -5.24 9.84 -6.35
CA GLY A 258 -5.32 9.67 -4.90
C GLY A 258 -4.42 10.61 -4.13
N GLY A 259 -4.47 10.51 -2.80
CA GLY A 259 -3.46 11.12 -1.92
C GLY A 259 -2.10 10.45 -2.07
N ASP A 260 -1.17 10.89 -1.24
CA ASP A 260 0.20 10.39 -1.19
C ASP A 260 0.28 8.89 -0.88
N ILE A 261 1.25 8.19 -1.49
CA ILE A 261 1.51 6.76 -1.24
C ILE A 261 2.36 6.57 0.02
N GLU A 262 3.07 7.61 0.46
CA GLU A 262 3.92 7.55 1.63
C GLU A 262 3.11 7.32 2.91
N CYS A 263 3.65 6.55 3.85
CA CYS A 263 2.97 6.32 5.13
C CYS A 263 3.18 7.45 6.15
N TYR A 264 4.19 8.30 5.91
CA TYR A 264 4.67 9.32 6.86
C TYR A 264 4.95 8.78 8.27
N CYS A 265 5.33 7.51 8.36
CA CYS A 265 5.39 6.75 9.61
C CYS A 265 6.82 6.57 10.16
N GLY A 266 7.80 7.27 9.58
CA GLY A 266 9.19 7.25 10.02
C GLY A 266 9.42 8.02 11.32
N ALA A 267 10.24 7.47 12.22
CA ALA A 267 10.59 8.11 13.49
C ALA A 267 11.60 9.24 13.30
N GLY A 268 11.44 10.33 14.06
CA GLY A 268 12.45 11.39 14.17
C GLY A 268 12.77 12.14 12.86
N GLY A 269 11.81 12.19 11.92
CA GLY A 269 12.00 12.81 10.60
C GLY A 269 12.70 11.93 9.57
N SER A 270 12.89 10.63 9.88
CA SER A 270 13.29 9.63 8.89
C SER A 270 12.26 9.53 7.77
N SER A 271 12.75 9.48 6.52
CA SER A 271 11.90 9.16 5.37
C SER A 271 11.45 7.70 5.35
N TYR A 272 12.20 6.82 6.03
CA TYR A 272 11.86 5.40 6.13
C TYR A 272 10.97 5.07 7.34
N PRO A 273 10.06 4.09 7.20
CA PRO A 273 9.74 3.40 5.94
C PRO A 273 9.01 4.35 4.96
N LEU A 274 9.22 4.16 3.66
CA LEU A 274 8.67 5.07 2.64
C LEU A 274 7.15 4.95 2.58
N THR A 275 6.63 3.72 2.53
CA THR A 275 5.20 3.41 2.43
C THR A 275 4.78 2.29 3.37
N SER A 276 3.55 1.80 3.21
CA SER A 276 2.98 0.68 3.96
C SER A 276 2.06 -0.15 3.06
N TRP A 277 1.80 -1.40 3.44
CA TRP A 277 0.80 -2.21 2.77
C TRP A 277 -0.60 -1.57 2.75
N SER A 278 -0.97 -0.80 3.78
CA SER A 278 -2.25 -0.08 3.80
C SER A 278 -2.32 0.96 2.67
N SER A 279 -1.22 1.67 2.43
CA SER A 279 -1.14 2.62 1.32
C SER A 279 -1.30 1.91 -0.03
N ILE A 280 -0.56 0.82 -0.28
CA ILE A 280 -0.63 0.06 -1.53
C ILE A 280 -2.01 -0.57 -1.73
N SER A 281 -2.54 -1.25 -0.71
CA SER A 281 -3.82 -1.95 -0.79
C SER A 281 -5.00 -1.02 -1.07
N SER A 282 -4.93 0.24 -0.62
CA SER A 282 -5.96 1.25 -0.92
C SER A 282 -6.09 1.58 -2.41
N ARG A 283 -5.06 1.30 -3.23
CA ARG A 283 -5.04 1.63 -4.66
C ARG A 283 -5.82 0.65 -5.53
N PHE A 284 -6.16 -0.55 -5.05
CA PHE A 284 -6.89 -1.54 -5.85
C PHE A 284 -8.26 -1.05 -6.33
N ASP A 285 -9.04 -0.42 -5.45
CA ASP A 285 -10.35 0.13 -5.82
C ASP A 285 -10.20 1.38 -6.70
N GLN A 286 -9.15 2.16 -6.49
CA GLN A 286 -8.85 3.33 -7.28
C GLN A 286 -8.45 2.97 -8.71
N VAL A 287 -7.54 2.02 -8.90
CA VAL A 287 -7.17 1.49 -10.22
C VAL A 287 -8.41 1.00 -10.96
N ALA A 288 -9.28 0.23 -10.28
CA ALA A 288 -10.52 -0.25 -10.88
C ALA A 288 -11.47 0.89 -11.30
N ALA A 289 -11.56 1.96 -10.51
CA ALA A 289 -12.43 3.10 -10.80
C ALA A 289 -11.89 3.99 -11.92
N TRP A 290 -10.57 4.19 -11.98
CA TRP A 290 -9.92 5.12 -12.91
C TRP A 290 -9.54 4.50 -14.26
N ALA A 291 -9.52 3.17 -14.39
CA ALA A 291 -9.18 2.46 -15.63
C ALA A 291 -9.82 3.01 -16.93
N PRO A 292 -11.07 3.51 -16.95
CA PRO A 292 -11.66 4.07 -18.18
C PRO A 292 -11.05 5.40 -18.68
N TYR A 293 -10.23 6.07 -17.86
CA TYR A 293 -9.81 7.45 -18.12
C TYR A 293 -8.36 7.58 -18.59
N GLY A 294 -7.49 6.61 -18.28
CA GLY A 294 -6.09 6.57 -18.71
C GLY A 294 -5.90 6.15 -20.18
N GLY A 295 -4.66 6.26 -20.67
CA GLY A 295 -4.24 5.77 -21.99
C GLY A 295 -3.32 6.74 -22.73
N PRO A 296 -2.94 6.45 -23.98
CA PRO A 296 -2.01 7.29 -24.74
C PRO A 296 -2.44 8.75 -24.79
N GLY A 297 -1.51 9.61 -24.41
CA GLY A 297 -1.65 11.06 -24.27
C GLY A 297 -1.88 11.53 -22.83
N GLY A 298 -2.43 10.70 -21.95
CA GLY A 298 -2.79 11.08 -20.58
C GLY A 298 -3.05 9.87 -19.66
N TYR A 299 -2.26 9.71 -18.60
CA TYR A 299 -2.31 8.53 -17.72
C TYR A 299 -2.81 8.84 -16.31
N ASN A 300 -3.43 7.84 -15.71
CA ASN A 300 -3.77 7.85 -14.29
C ASN A 300 -2.49 7.71 -13.46
N ASP A 301 -2.20 8.67 -12.59
CA ASP A 301 -1.08 8.57 -11.64
C ASP A 301 -1.58 8.02 -10.29
N TYR A 302 -1.00 6.91 -9.86
CA TYR A 302 -1.28 6.25 -8.57
C TYR A 302 -0.24 6.59 -7.50
N ASP A 303 0.58 7.59 -7.80
CA ASP A 303 1.74 8.08 -7.07
C ASP A 303 2.94 7.12 -7.12
N SER A 304 4.03 7.52 -6.50
CA SER A 304 5.35 6.92 -6.62
C SER A 304 5.41 5.41 -6.39
N LEU A 305 6.33 4.75 -7.11
CA LEU A 305 6.69 3.35 -6.97
C LEU A 305 7.80 3.22 -5.90
N GLU A 306 7.43 2.67 -4.75
CA GLU A 306 8.32 2.56 -3.58
C GLU A 306 9.03 1.20 -3.56
N ILE A 307 9.93 1.04 -4.54
CA ILE A 307 10.74 -0.15 -4.71
C ILE A 307 12.19 0.30 -4.95
N GLY A 308 13.12 -0.18 -4.13
CA GLY A 308 14.53 0.09 -4.35
C GLY A 308 15.41 -0.02 -3.13
N ASN A 309 14.89 0.07 -1.90
CA ASN A 309 15.71 0.10 -0.69
C ASN A 309 15.44 -1.08 0.25
N GLY A 310 15.00 -2.22 -0.28
CA GLY A 310 14.84 -3.43 0.53
C GLY A 310 13.63 -3.33 1.46
N ALA A 311 13.77 -3.85 2.68
CA ALA A 311 12.74 -3.71 3.70
C ALA A 311 12.55 -2.26 4.19
N ASN A 312 13.49 -1.35 3.89
CA ASN A 312 13.35 0.07 4.24
C ASN A 312 12.21 0.75 3.48
N ASP A 313 11.77 0.20 2.34
CA ASP A 313 10.61 0.70 1.59
C ASP A 313 9.32 0.62 2.43
N GLY A 314 9.27 -0.27 3.44
CA GLY A 314 8.07 -0.56 4.23
C GLY A 314 7.23 -1.71 3.67
N LEU A 315 7.74 -2.40 2.66
CA LEU A 315 7.07 -3.48 1.94
C LEU A 315 7.89 -4.79 1.95
N THR A 316 7.19 -5.91 2.01
CA THR A 316 7.76 -7.24 1.73
C THR A 316 8.09 -7.40 0.25
N LEU A 317 8.82 -8.46 -0.12
CA LEU A 317 9.09 -8.76 -1.53
C LEU A 317 7.80 -9.00 -2.34
N ASP A 318 6.83 -9.71 -1.77
CA ASP A 318 5.55 -9.99 -2.44
C ASP A 318 4.72 -8.72 -2.62
N GLU A 319 4.73 -7.81 -1.63
CA GLU A 319 4.05 -6.51 -1.70
C GLU A 319 4.68 -5.59 -2.75
N ARG A 320 6.01 -5.58 -2.90
CA ARG A 320 6.70 -4.83 -3.96
C ARG A 320 6.34 -5.35 -5.36
N LYS A 321 6.31 -6.67 -5.55
CA LYS A 321 5.83 -7.27 -6.81
C LYS A 321 4.36 -6.91 -7.06
N THR A 322 3.54 -6.91 -6.02
CA THR A 322 2.13 -6.49 -6.11
C THR A 322 1.99 -5.03 -6.55
N GLN A 323 2.72 -4.09 -5.93
CA GLN A 323 2.68 -2.68 -6.32
C GLN A 323 3.08 -2.52 -7.79
N MET A 324 4.26 -3.03 -8.19
CA MET A 324 4.74 -2.89 -9.57
C MET A 324 3.77 -3.54 -10.58
N SER A 325 3.21 -4.70 -10.26
CA SER A 325 2.26 -5.39 -11.15
C SER A 325 0.94 -4.62 -11.28
N LEU A 326 0.43 -4.05 -10.19
CA LEU A 326 -0.82 -3.28 -10.22
C LEU A 326 -0.64 -1.97 -11.00
N TRP A 327 0.46 -1.25 -10.79
CA TRP A 327 0.75 -0.02 -11.53
C TRP A 327 0.96 -0.31 -13.02
N SER A 328 1.70 -1.38 -13.35
CA SER A 328 1.93 -1.78 -14.75
C SER A 328 0.64 -2.19 -15.46
N LEU A 329 -0.25 -2.91 -14.77
CA LEU A 329 -1.58 -3.23 -15.31
C LEU A 329 -2.44 -1.98 -15.54
N ALA A 330 -2.26 -0.97 -14.70
CA ALA A 330 -2.94 0.32 -14.82
C ALA A 330 -2.26 1.30 -15.79
N SER A 331 -1.14 0.91 -16.41
CA SER A 331 -0.34 1.80 -17.28
C SER A 331 -0.08 3.18 -16.64
N GLY A 332 0.15 3.21 -15.33
CA GLY A 332 0.42 4.45 -14.61
C GLY A 332 1.90 4.85 -14.72
N PRO A 333 2.24 6.13 -14.57
CA PRO A 333 3.65 6.53 -14.43
C PRO A 333 4.38 5.68 -13.38
N LEU A 334 5.50 5.06 -13.75
CA LEU A 334 6.39 4.38 -12.81
C LEU A 334 7.49 5.36 -12.39
N THR A 335 7.12 6.28 -11.51
CA THR A 335 8.03 7.26 -10.90
C THR A 335 8.58 6.69 -9.60
N LEU A 336 9.86 6.38 -9.53
CA LEU A 336 10.49 5.86 -8.32
C LEU A 336 10.57 6.93 -7.22
N GLY A 337 10.23 6.56 -5.99
CA GLY A 337 10.36 7.42 -4.80
C GLY A 337 11.63 7.16 -3.96
N THR A 338 12.36 6.10 -4.29
CA THR A 338 13.41 5.52 -3.46
C THR A 338 14.75 6.26 -3.53
N ASP A 339 15.65 5.95 -2.60
CA ASP A 339 17.05 6.40 -2.65
C ASP A 339 17.82 5.60 -3.71
N LEU A 340 18.02 6.17 -4.88
CA LEU A 340 18.74 5.50 -5.97
C LEU A 340 20.22 5.30 -5.66
N THR A 341 20.78 6.02 -4.69
CA THR A 341 22.18 5.85 -4.27
C THR A 341 22.39 4.62 -3.38
N HIS A 342 21.31 4.01 -2.89
CA HIS A 342 21.31 2.82 -2.03
C HIS A 342 20.35 1.74 -2.54
N LEU A 343 20.42 1.45 -3.85
CA LEU A 343 19.59 0.41 -4.48
C LEU A 343 19.95 -1.00 -3.96
N ASP A 344 18.94 -1.72 -3.47
CA ASP A 344 19.02 -3.14 -3.17
C ASP A 344 19.11 -3.97 -4.47
N PRO A 345 20.03 -4.96 -4.56
CA PRO A 345 20.18 -5.76 -5.78
C PRO A 345 18.94 -6.56 -6.17
N THR A 346 18.13 -7.01 -5.21
CA THR A 346 16.89 -7.74 -5.48
C THR A 346 15.88 -6.80 -6.11
N ASP A 347 15.68 -5.62 -5.53
CA ASP A 347 14.73 -4.63 -6.03
C ASP A 347 15.14 -4.09 -7.40
N LEU A 348 16.44 -3.84 -7.61
CA LEU A 348 16.97 -3.47 -8.92
C LEU A 348 16.64 -4.54 -9.99
N SER A 349 16.66 -5.83 -9.62
CA SER A 349 16.26 -6.89 -10.56
C SER A 349 14.76 -6.85 -10.89
N LEU A 350 13.90 -6.44 -9.95
CA LEU A 350 12.47 -6.26 -10.19
C LEU A 350 12.24 -5.09 -11.15
N LEU A 351 12.86 -3.94 -10.87
CA LEU A 351 12.74 -2.72 -11.66
C LEU A 351 13.24 -2.88 -13.10
N LYS A 352 14.14 -3.84 -13.35
CA LYS A 352 14.67 -4.15 -14.68
C LYS A 352 13.96 -5.31 -15.38
N ASN A 353 12.86 -5.81 -14.83
CA ASN A 353 12.11 -6.88 -15.47
C ASN A 353 11.35 -6.33 -16.69
N THR A 354 11.91 -6.53 -17.88
CA THR A 354 11.35 -6.03 -19.14
C THR A 354 9.99 -6.64 -19.50
N ASP A 355 9.66 -7.83 -18.98
CA ASP A 355 8.36 -8.44 -19.22
C ASP A 355 7.26 -7.69 -18.45
N VAL A 356 7.54 -7.26 -17.22
CA VAL A 356 6.62 -6.46 -16.38
C VAL A 356 6.55 -5.01 -16.89
N LEU A 357 7.71 -4.40 -17.18
CA LEU A 357 7.74 -3.06 -17.80
C LEU A 357 7.00 -3.06 -19.14
N GLY A 358 7.07 -4.13 -19.92
CA GLY A 358 6.33 -4.28 -21.17
C GLY A 358 4.81 -4.23 -20.99
N VAL A 359 4.30 -4.70 -19.85
CA VAL A 359 2.88 -4.57 -19.49
C VAL A 359 2.52 -3.10 -19.31
N ASP A 360 3.30 -2.33 -18.57
CA ASP A 360 3.07 -0.89 -18.40
C ASP A 360 3.13 -0.13 -19.74
N GLN A 361 4.19 -0.41 -20.50
CA GLN A 361 4.56 0.36 -21.69
C GLN A 361 3.70 0.06 -22.93
N ASP A 362 2.68 -0.79 -22.82
CA ASP A 362 1.63 -0.96 -23.84
C ASP A 362 0.60 0.19 -23.83
N GLY A 363 0.52 0.94 -22.73
CA GLY A 363 -0.38 2.08 -22.53
C GLY A 363 -1.86 1.73 -22.43
N ILE A 364 -2.21 0.49 -22.09
CA ILE A 364 -3.59 0.00 -21.96
C ILE A 364 -3.92 -0.23 -20.49
N ASP A 365 -4.93 0.46 -19.95
CA ASP A 365 -5.43 0.20 -18.60
C ASP A 365 -6.17 -1.16 -18.52
N ALA A 366 -5.84 -1.95 -17.49
CA ALA A 366 -6.57 -3.16 -17.15
C ALA A 366 -7.86 -2.85 -16.40
N HIS A 367 -8.91 -3.63 -16.71
CA HIS A 367 -10.15 -3.58 -15.95
C HIS A 367 -10.16 -4.67 -14.88
N ARG A 368 -10.88 -4.40 -13.78
CA ARG A 368 -11.09 -5.40 -12.74
C ARG A 368 -12.15 -6.42 -13.19
N VAL A 369 -11.76 -7.69 -13.24
CA VAL A 369 -12.61 -8.83 -13.60
C VAL A 369 -13.39 -9.32 -12.36
N SER A 370 -12.75 -9.36 -11.19
CA SER A 370 -13.42 -9.78 -9.95
C SER A 370 -12.73 -9.23 -8.69
N SER A 371 -13.50 -9.12 -7.60
CA SER A 371 -13.06 -8.72 -6.26
C SER A 371 -13.89 -9.50 -5.24
N ALA A 372 -13.29 -10.47 -4.54
CA ALA A 372 -14.01 -11.29 -3.56
C ALA A 372 -13.08 -11.87 -2.50
N GLY A 373 -13.40 -11.67 -1.21
CA GLY A 373 -12.70 -12.31 -0.09
C GLY A 373 -11.19 -12.05 -0.08
N GLY A 374 -10.74 -10.87 -0.50
CA GLY A 374 -9.32 -10.50 -0.65
C GLY A 374 -8.64 -11.02 -1.91
N ALA A 375 -9.32 -11.79 -2.77
CA ALA A 375 -8.83 -12.07 -4.12
C ALA A 375 -9.24 -10.93 -5.07
N GLN A 376 -8.30 -10.45 -5.88
CA GLN A 376 -8.56 -9.48 -6.96
C GLN A 376 -8.04 -10.04 -8.28
N VAL A 377 -8.79 -9.83 -9.37
CA VAL A 377 -8.36 -10.20 -10.72
C VAL A 377 -8.49 -8.99 -11.63
N PHE A 378 -7.39 -8.64 -12.31
CA PHE A 378 -7.35 -7.60 -13.34
C PHE A 378 -6.90 -8.20 -14.67
N ALA A 379 -7.45 -7.69 -15.77
CA ALA A 379 -7.06 -8.13 -17.10
C ALA A 379 -7.09 -7.01 -18.15
N LYS A 380 -6.18 -7.11 -19.11
CA LYS A 380 -6.17 -6.32 -20.35
C LYS A 380 -5.74 -7.18 -21.53
N THR A 381 -6.13 -6.78 -22.73
CA THR A 381 -5.68 -7.41 -23.97
C THR A 381 -4.68 -6.50 -24.65
N GLU A 382 -3.46 -6.99 -24.82
CA GLU A 382 -2.38 -6.30 -25.55
C GLU A 382 -2.72 -6.20 -27.04
N GLN A 383 -2.05 -5.27 -27.74
CA GLN A 383 -2.29 -5.03 -29.19
C GLN A 383 -2.03 -6.27 -30.06
N ASN A 384 -1.19 -7.20 -29.61
CA ASN A 384 -0.90 -8.46 -30.30
C ASN A 384 -2.02 -9.52 -30.13
N GLY A 385 -3.02 -9.26 -29.27
CA GLY A 385 -4.13 -10.15 -28.97
C GLY A 385 -3.91 -11.09 -27.78
N ASP A 386 -2.75 -11.05 -27.13
CA ASP A 386 -2.52 -11.75 -25.86
C ASP A 386 -3.24 -11.01 -24.71
N THR A 387 -3.60 -11.73 -23.66
CA THR A 387 -4.23 -11.13 -22.46
C THR A 387 -3.26 -11.14 -21.29
N ILE A 388 -3.01 -9.98 -20.69
CA ILE A 388 -2.31 -9.89 -19.40
C ILE A 388 -3.32 -10.08 -18.27
N VAL A 389 -3.00 -10.94 -17.31
CA VAL A 389 -3.85 -11.29 -16.18
C VAL A 389 -3.06 -11.16 -14.88
N GLY A 390 -3.51 -10.27 -13.99
CA GLY A 390 -3.01 -10.17 -12.62
C GLY A 390 -3.94 -10.88 -11.65
N LEU A 391 -3.45 -11.93 -10.98
CA LEU A 391 -4.13 -12.62 -9.89
C LEU A 391 -3.52 -12.14 -8.56
N PHE A 392 -4.25 -11.36 -7.78
CA PHE A 392 -3.77 -10.77 -6.54
C PHE A 392 -4.47 -11.34 -5.32
N ASN A 393 -3.76 -11.40 -4.20
CA ASN A 393 -4.31 -11.73 -2.90
C ASN A 393 -4.00 -10.63 -1.90
N THR A 394 -4.98 -9.80 -1.55
CA THR A 394 -4.83 -8.73 -0.58
C THR A 394 -4.95 -9.19 0.88
N GLY A 395 -5.24 -10.48 1.11
CA GLY A 395 -5.21 -11.08 2.44
C GLY A 395 -3.82 -11.57 2.83
N SER A 396 -3.61 -11.86 4.12
CA SER A 396 -2.30 -12.19 4.70
C SER A 396 -1.86 -13.64 4.56
N ALA A 397 -2.77 -14.55 4.20
CA ALA A 397 -2.47 -15.98 4.02
C ALA A 397 -2.52 -16.37 2.54
N PRO A 398 -1.71 -17.34 2.07
CA PRO A 398 -1.76 -17.82 0.69
C PRO A 398 -3.17 -18.25 0.28
N LYS A 399 -3.56 -17.92 -0.95
CA LYS A 399 -4.91 -18.17 -1.46
C LYS A 399 -4.88 -18.61 -2.92
N LEU A 400 -5.73 -19.58 -3.26
CA LEU A 400 -6.01 -19.89 -4.66
C LEU A 400 -6.84 -18.76 -5.28
N VAL A 401 -6.28 -18.09 -6.28
CA VAL A 401 -6.95 -17.06 -7.08
C VAL A 401 -7.05 -17.59 -8.51
N SER A 402 -8.19 -17.41 -9.17
CA SER A 402 -8.41 -17.93 -10.52
C SER A 402 -9.45 -17.15 -11.30
N ALA A 403 -9.35 -17.19 -12.63
CA ALA A 403 -10.37 -16.71 -13.55
C ALA A 403 -10.47 -17.62 -14.79
N GLY A 404 -11.69 -17.81 -15.29
CA GLY A 404 -11.93 -18.56 -16.52
C GLY A 404 -11.66 -17.72 -17.77
N ALA A 405 -11.25 -18.37 -18.85
CA ALA A 405 -10.87 -17.72 -20.11
C ALA A 405 -11.96 -16.78 -20.66
N SER A 406 -13.24 -17.18 -20.56
CA SER A 406 -14.36 -16.34 -20.99
C SER A 406 -14.50 -15.05 -20.17
N ALA A 407 -14.28 -15.10 -18.85
CA ALA A 407 -14.34 -13.93 -17.98
C ALA A 407 -13.16 -12.98 -18.23
N LEU A 408 -12.04 -13.51 -18.71
CA LEU A 408 -10.84 -12.75 -19.09
C LEU A 408 -10.93 -12.17 -20.51
N GLY A 409 -12.01 -12.43 -21.26
CA GLY A 409 -12.16 -11.98 -22.64
C GLY A 409 -11.27 -12.73 -23.65
N LEU A 410 -10.67 -13.86 -23.27
CA LEU A 410 -9.86 -14.68 -24.16
C LEU A 410 -10.73 -15.36 -25.24
N PRO A 411 -10.23 -15.49 -26.49
CA PRO A 411 -10.94 -16.20 -27.53
C PRO A 411 -11.02 -17.69 -27.19
N THR A 412 -12.08 -18.37 -27.65
CA THR A 412 -12.21 -19.83 -27.48
C THR A 412 -11.05 -20.55 -28.16
N ALA A 413 -10.31 -21.34 -27.39
CA ALA A 413 -9.19 -22.12 -27.85
C ALA A 413 -9.20 -23.53 -27.23
N PRO A 414 -8.60 -24.54 -27.89
CA PRO A 414 -8.40 -25.85 -27.28
C PRO A 414 -7.44 -25.85 -26.09
N ASP A 415 -6.61 -24.82 -25.95
CA ASP A 415 -5.57 -24.68 -24.92
C ASP A 415 -5.04 -23.24 -24.90
N TYR A 416 -4.42 -22.84 -23.78
CA TYR A 416 -3.82 -21.53 -23.57
C TYR A 416 -2.40 -21.69 -23.00
N GLN A 417 -1.44 -20.93 -23.52
CA GLN A 417 -0.13 -20.79 -22.90
C GLN A 417 -0.18 -19.64 -21.89
N LEU A 418 0.24 -19.91 -20.66
CA LEU A 418 0.37 -18.92 -19.59
C LEU A 418 1.86 -18.72 -19.33
N THR A 419 2.37 -17.51 -19.50
CA THR A 419 3.76 -17.16 -19.16
C THR A 419 3.75 -16.25 -17.94
N ASP A 420 4.29 -16.73 -16.83
CA ASP A 420 4.46 -15.92 -15.61
C ASP A 420 5.58 -14.90 -15.86
N LEU A 421 5.26 -13.61 -15.72
CA LEU A 421 6.17 -12.51 -16.06
C LEU A 421 7.21 -12.24 -14.98
N TRP A 422 7.05 -12.80 -13.78
CA TRP A 422 8.03 -12.70 -12.70
C TRP A 422 9.02 -13.86 -12.70
N THR A 423 8.58 -15.06 -13.07
CA THR A 423 9.45 -16.25 -13.12
C THR A 423 9.95 -16.59 -14.52
N HIS A 424 9.35 -15.99 -15.55
CA HIS A 424 9.58 -16.27 -16.98
C HIS A 424 9.31 -17.74 -17.37
N THR A 425 8.52 -18.45 -16.57
CA THR A 425 8.14 -19.84 -16.86
C THR A 425 6.79 -19.92 -17.54
N SER A 426 6.65 -20.80 -18.53
CA SER A 426 5.39 -21.04 -19.22
C SER A 426 4.74 -22.37 -18.82
N THR A 427 3.42 -22.36 -18.65
CA THR A 427 2.55 -23.52 -18.45
C THR A 427 1.41 -23.53 -19.49
N GLU A 428 0.65 -24.61 -19.55
CA GLU A 428 -0.59 -24.72 -20.36
C GLU A 428 -1.85 -24.80 -19.49
N SER A 429 -3.01 -24.43 -20.03
CA SER A 429 -4.29 -24.51 -19.34
C SER A 429 -5.44 -24.74 -20.32
N ALA A 430 -6.39 -25.60 -19.92
CA ALA A 430 -7.63 -25.87 -20.64
C ALA A 430 -8.63 -24.69 -20.64
N GLY A 431 -8.30 -23.56 -20.01
CA GLY A 431 -9.13 -22.35 -19.98
C GLY A 431 -9.40 -21.78 -18.59
N THR A 432 -8.68 -22.21 -17.55
CA THR A 432 -8.69 -21.53 -16.24
C THR A 432 -7.28 -21.05 -15.91
N VAL A 433 -7.12 -19.74 -15.75
CA VAL A 433 -5.88 -19.13 -15.25
C VAL A 433 -5.96 -19.14 -13.74
N ALA A 434 -5.05 -19.85 -13.08
CA ALA A 434 -5.09 -20.05 -11.63
C ALA A 434 -3.69 -20.07 -11.03
N SER A 435 -3.57 -19.55 -9.80
CA SER A 435 -2.34 -19.64 -9.02
C SER A 435 -2.66 -19.63 -7.52
N VAL A 436 -1.81 -20.28 -6.73
CA VAL A 436 -1.81 -20.10 -5.27
C VAL A 436 -0.92 -18.91 -4.96
N VAL A 437 -1.56 -17.76 -4.74
CA VAL A 437 -0.90 -16.47 -4.58
C VAL A 437 -0.55 -16.27 -3.09
N PRO A 438 0.71 -15.93 -2.74
CA PRO A 438 1.10 -15.61 -1.37
C PRO A 438 0.24 -14.50 -0.74
N GLY A 439 0.32 -14.36 0.59
CA GLY A 439 -0.29 -13.22 1.27
C GLY A 439 0.28 -11.91 0.72
N HIS A 440 -0.60 -10.97 0.36
CA HIS A 440 -0.27 -9.68 -0.26
C HIS A 440 0.47 -9.78 -1.61
N GLY A 441 0.54 -10.98 -2.20
CA GLY A 441 1.28 -11.27 -3.43
C GLY A 441 0.45 -11.16 -4.71
N VAL A 442 1.13 -11.46 -5.82
CA VAL A 442 0.58 -11.49 -7.18
C VAL A 442 1.16 -12.64 -7.98
N ALA A 443 0.35 -13.21 -8.87
CA ALA A 443 0.82 -13.95 -10.04
C ALA A 443 0.40 -13.17 -11.30
N LEU A 444 1.36 -12.75 -12.11
CA LEU A 444 1.15 -11.92 -13.29
C LEU A 444 1.48 -12.73 -14.55
N TYR A 445 0.47 -12.96 -15.40
CA TYR A 445 0.59 -13.82 -16.57
C TYR A 445 0.35 -13.05 -17.86
N ARG A 446 1.13 -13.36 -18.91
CA ARG A 446 0.71 -13.16 -20.30
C ARG A 446 0.10 -14.47 -20.81
N VAL A 447 -1.11 -14.38 -21.37
CA VAL A 447 -1.92 -15.53 -21.79
C VAL A 447 -2.18 -15.49 -23.29
N SER A 448 -1.74 -16.52 -23.99
CA SER A 448 -1.89 -16.67 -25.44
C SER A 448 -2.78 -17.86 -25.79
N ALA A 449 -3.77 -17.64 -26.64
CA ALA A 449 -4.63 -18.70 -27.16
C ALA A 449 -3.87 -19.60 -28.16
N LEU A 450 -3.85 -20.92 -27.90
CA LEU A 450 -3.15 -21.88 -28.76
C LEU A 450 -4.09 -22.48 -29.81
N LYS A 451 -3.57 -22.68 -31.03
CA LYS A 451 -4.36 -23.32 -32.11
C LYS A 451 -4.55 -24.83 -31.91
N LYS A 452 -3.73 -25.44 -31.05
CA LYS A 452 -3.73 -26.87 -30.72
C LYS A 452 -3.25 -27.02 -29.28
N THR A 453 -3.70 -28.08 -28.63
CA THR A 453 -3.20 -28.46 -27.30
C THR A 453 -1.68 -28.65 -27.30
N SER A 454 -1.03 -28.08 -26.30
CA SER A 454 0.41 -28.20 -26.10
C SER A 454 0.78 -29.62 -25.70
N ALA A 455 1.92 -30.10 -26.20
CA ALA A 455 2.49 -31.38 -25.82
C ALA A 455 3.78 -31.22 -25.00
N THR A 456 4.31 -29.99 -24.91
CA THR A 456 5.64 -29.71 -24.36
C THR A 456 5.60 -28.79 -23.16
N LEU A 457 4.52 -28.01 -22.99
CA LEU A 457 4.36 -27.17 -21.81
C LEU A 457 3.83 -28.01 -20.64
N PRO A 458 4.34 -27.77 -19.42
CA PRO A 458 3.78 -28.36 -18.21
C PRO A 458 2.36 -27.81 -17.95
N PRO A 459 1.43 -28.63 -17.45
CA PRO A 459 0.08 -28.21 -17.08
C PRO A 459 0.10 -27.22 -15.91
N THR A 460 -0.80 -26.25 -15.96
CA THR A 460 -1.09 -25.39 -14.81
C THR A 460 -1.75 -26.24 -13.73
N THR A 461 -1.22 -26.20 -12.51
CA THR A 461 -1.75 -26.96 -11.37
C THR A 461 -1.82 -26.08 -10.14
N ALA A 462 -2.72 -26.40 -9.22
CA ALA A 462 -2.75 -25.78 -7.90
C ALA A 462 -2.67 -26.84 -6.81
N LEU A 463 -1.83 -26.59 -5.82
CA LEU A 463 -1.73 -27.37 -4.59
C LEU A 463 -1.99 -26.45 -3.40
N THR A 464 -3.02 -26.74 -2.61
CA THR A 464 -3.33 -25.98 -1.39
C THR A 464 -3.37 -26.88 -0.17
N ILE A 465 -3.14 -26.27 0.99
CA ILE A 465 -3.20 -26.90 2.30
C ILE A 465 -4.29 -26.18 3.10
N GLY A 466 -5.25 -26.91 3.64
CA GLY A 466 -6.31 -26.39 4.49
C GLY A 466 -6.40 -27.11 5.84
N GLY A 467 -7.10 -26.52 6.81
CA GLY A 467 -7.35 -27.12 8.13
C GLY A 467 -6.34 -26.76 9.23
N LEU A 468 -5.54 -25.71 9.03
CA LEU A 468 -4.50 -25.26 9.97
C LEU A 468 -4.90 -24.04 10.82
N ASP A 469 -6.17 -23.65 10.79
CA ASP A 469 -6.67 -22.44 11.48
C ASP A 469 -6.76 -22.62 13.02
N ALA A 470 -6.84 -23.86 13.49
CA ALA A 470 -6.90 -24.19 14.91
C ALA A 470 -5.48 -24.43 15.49
N PRO A 471 -5.23 -24.12 16.78
CA PRO A 471 -3.99 -24.48 17.44
C PRO A 471 -3.74 -25.98 17.32
N THR A 472 -2.59 -26.36 16.77
CA THR A 472 -2.28 -27.75 16.44
C THR A 472 -1.75 -28.58 17.63
N GLN A 473 -1.85 -28.04 18.84
CA GLN A 473 -1.22 -28.62 20.02
C GLN A 473 -2.01 -29.76 20.63
N THR A 474 -1.29 -30.84 20.94
CA THR A 474 -1.68 -32.03 21.73
C THR A 474 -2.78 -32.92 21.17
N SER A 475 -3.54 -32.46 20.17
CA SER A 475 -4.52 -33.28 19.47
C SER A 475 -4.20 -33.33 17.98
N PRO A 476 -4.24 -34.51 17.34
CA PRO A 476 -4.08 -34.60 15.90
C PRO A 476 -5.12 -33.75 15.17
N VAL A 477 -4.69 -32.88 14.26
CA VAL A 477 -5.56 -32.03 13.45
C VAL A 477 -5.67 -32.57 12.02
N PRO A 478 -6.87 -32.53 11.40
CA PRO A 478 -7.02 -32.86 10.00
C PRO A 478 -6.43 -31.73 9.13
N VAL A 479 -5.50 -32.08 8.25
CA VAL A 479 -4.89 -31.18 7.26
C VAL A 479 -5.21 -31.72 5.87
N THR A 480 -5.96 -30.96 5.09
CA THR A 480 -6.38 -31.39 3.76
C THR A 480 -5.44 -30.85 2.71
N GLU A 481 -4.74 -31.72 1.99
CA GLU A 481 -4.10 -31.36 0.72
C GLU A 481 -5.15 -31.40 -0.39
N THR A 482 -5.22 -30.34 -1.18
CA THR A 482 -6.08 -30.25 -2.37
C THR A 482 -5.21 -29.99 -3.59
N PHE A 483 -5.30 -30.88 -4.59
CA PHE A 483 -4.56 -30.76 -5.84
C PHE A 483 -5.54 -30.70 -7.02
N THR A 484 -5.39 -29.68 -7.86
CA THR A 484 -6.22 -29.45 -9.05
C THR A 484 -5.36 -29.41 -10.31
N ASP A 485 -5.83 -30.10 -11.34
CA ASP A 485 -5.28 -30.05 -12.70
C ASP A 485 -6.08 -29.05 -13.55
N TYR A 486 -5.42 -28.01 -14.04
CA TYR A 486 -6.01 -27.06 -15.00
C TYR A 486 -5.51 -27.28 -16.42
N GLY A 487 -4.60 -28.23 -16.65
CA GLY A 487 -4.07 -28.54 -17.97
C GLY A 487 -5.11 -29.21 -18.88
N ALA A 488 -4.85 -29.20 -20.18
CA ALA A 488 -5.74 -29.73 -21.21
C ALA A 488 -5.77 -31.27 -21.28
N ASN A 489 -4.81 -31.96 -20.65
CA ASN A 489 -4.72 -33.42 -20.65
C ASN A 489 -4.70 -33.99 -19.23
N PRO A 490 -5.37 -35.14 -18.98
CA PRO A 490 -5.35 -35.79 -17.67
C PRO A 490 -3.94 -36.12 -17.17
N LEU A 491 -3.66 -35.75 -15.92
CA LEU A 491 -2.43 -36.14 -15.22
C LEU A 491 -2.51 -37.58 -14.74
N LYS A 492 -1.37 -38.26 -14.73
CA LYS A 492 -1.24 -39.66 -14.30
C LYS A 492 -0.32 -39.78 -13.11
N ASN A 493 -0.45 -40.89 -12.37
CA ASN A 493 0.44 -41.23 -11.25
C ASN A 493 0.53 -40.10 -10.21
N VAL A 494 -0.57 -39.41 -9.94
CA VAL A 494 -0.59 -38.28 -9.03
C VAL A 494 -0.39 -38.79 -7.60
N THR A 495 0.59 -38.26 -6.89
CA THR A 495 0.85 -38.59 -5.49
C THR A 495 0.83 -37.37 -4.62
N LEU A 496 0.09 -37.42 -3.51
CA LEU A 496 0.04 -36.37 -2.50
C LEU A 496 0.85 -36.78 -1.27
N ALA A 497 1.67 -35.88 -0.75
CA ALA A 497 2.57 -36.13 0.38
C ALA A 497 2.76 -34.86 1.22
N LEU A 498 2.43 -34.98 2.50
CA LEU A 498 2.56 -33.90 3.47
C LEU A 498 3.82 -34.10 4.31
N GLY A 499 4.67 -33.09 4.36
CA GLY A 499 5.83 -32.96 5.23
C GLY A 499 5.56 -32.04 6.41
N ALA A 500 6.15 -32.37 7.55
CA ALA A 500 6.05 -31.60 8.80
C ALA A 500 7.45 -31.48 9.44
N PRO A 501 7.69 -30.49 10.33
CA PRO A 501 9.00 -30.27 10.90
C PRO A 501 9.41 -31.40 11.85
N LYS A 502 10.69 -31.45 12.20
CA LYS A 502 11.23 -32.47 13.12
C LYS A 502 10.44 -32.48 14.43
N GLY A 503 9.97 -33.67 14.83
CA GLY A 503 9.17 -33.87 16.04
C GLY A 503 7.65 -33.90 15.78
N ALA A 504 7.19 -33.41 14.63
CA ALA A 504 5.82 -33.58 14.19
C ALA A 504 5.58 -34.95 13.54
N THR A 505 4.34 -35.44 13.62
CA THR A 505 3.90 -36.68 12.96
C THR A 505 2.83 -36.39 11.92
N VAL A 506 2.92 -37.06 10.77
CA VAL A 506 1.93 -37.03 9.69
C VAL A 506 1.41 -38.45 9.47
N ALA A 507 0.08 -38.62 9.43
CA ALA A 507 -0.57 -39.89 9.14
C ALA A 507 -1.54 -39.76 7.93
N PRO A 508 -1.43 -40.62 6.91
CA PRO A 508 -0.36 -41.60 6.70
C PRO A 508 0.98 -40.90 6.37
N ALA A 509 2.10 -41.52 6.76
CA ALA A 509 3.43 -41.02 6.42
C ALA A 509 3.83 -41.32 4.95
N ALA A 510 3.21 -42.33 4.34
CA ALA A 510 3.45 -42.69 2.95
C ALA A 510 2.63 -41.79 2.00
N PRO A 511 3.18 -41.43 0.82
CA PRO A 511 2.43 -40.69 -0.19
C PRO A 511 1.16 -41.42 -0.63
N VAL A 512 0.06 -40.68 -0.76
CA VAL A 512 -1.23 -41.19 -1.23
C VAL A 512 -1.29 -41.10 -2.74
N ARG A 513 -1.71 -42.18 -3.42
CA ARG A 513 -1.70 -42.27 -4.88
C ARG A 513 -3.09 -42.17 -5.49
N PHE A 514 -3.20 -41.41 -6.57
CA PHE A 514 -4.34 -41.32 -7.46
C PHE A 514 -3.90 -41.75 -8.87
N GLY A 515 -4.67 -42.66 -9.49
CA GLY A 515 -4.30 -43.23 -10.79
C GLY A 515 -4.24 -42.18 -11.90
N ALA A 516 -5.23 -41.29 -11.92
CA ALA A 516 -5.29 -40.13 -12.80
C ALA A 516 -6.13 -39.01 -12.17
N VAL A 517 -5.86 -37.78 -12.58
CA VAL A 517 -6.72 -36.61 -12.33
C VAL A 517 -7.14 -36.09 -13.72
N PRO A 518 -8.45 -36.04 -14.04
CA PRO A 518 -8.89 -35.52 -15.33
C PRO A 518 -8.61 -34.01 -15.42
N SER A 519 -8.55 -33.48 -16.64
CA SER A 519 -8.49 -32.03 -16.89
C SER A 519 -9.64 -31.32 -16.18
N GLY A 520 -9.34 -30.25 -15.44
CA GLY A 520 -10.28 -29.53 -14.57
C GLY A 520 -10.65 -30.28 -13.29
N GLY A 521 -10.05 -31.45 -13.05
CA GLY A 521 -10.33 -32.31 -11.92
C GLY A 521 -9.54 -31.95 -10.68
N THR A 522 -10.13 -32.26 -9.52
CA THR A 522 -9.52 -32.04 -8.21
C THR A 522 -9.49 -33.36 -7.44
N VAL A 523 -8.38 -33.62 -6.77
CA VAL A 523 -8.25 -34.68 -5.75
C VAL A 523 -7.89 -34.06 -4.42
N GLN A 524 -8.42 -34.64 -3.35
CA GLN A 524 -8.17 -34.19 -1.98
C GLN A 524 -7.84 -35.37 -1.10
N TYR A 525 -6.95 -35.14 -0.14
CA TYR A 525 -6.70 -36.12 0.91
C TYR A 525 -6.55 -35.45 2.28
N PRO A 526 -7.34 -35.88 3.29
CA PRO A 526 -7.19 -35.41 4.67
C PRO A 526 -6.09 -36.19 5.37
N PHE A 527 -4.92 -35.58 5.52
CA PHE A 527 -3.87 -36.07 6.43
C PHE A 527 -4.23 -35.73 7.87
N THR A 528 -3.61 -36.44 8.81
CA THR A 528 -3.66 -36.10 10.23
C THR A 528 -2.28 -35.65 10.67
N VAL A 529 -2.17 -34.43 11.21
CA VAL A 529 -0.91 -33.82 11.65
C VAL A 529 -0.94 -33.63 13.16
N THR A 530 0.15 -33.96 13.83
CA THR A 530 0.38 -33.59 15.24
C THR A 530 1.69 -32.84 15.32
N VAL A 531 1.65 -31.59 15.78
CA VAL A 531 2.84 -30.76 15.97
C VAL A 531 3.09 -30.60 17.47
N PRO A 532 4.32 -30.86 17.97
CA PRO A 532 4.67 -30.59 19.35
C PRO A 532 4.50 -29.10 19.69
N ALA A 533 4.26 -28.81 20.97
CA ALA A 533 4.34 -27.45 21.47
C ALA A 533 5.74 -26.86 21.22
N GLY A 534 5.80 -25.65 20.68
CA GLY A 534 7.05 -24.90 20.59
C GLY A 534 7.46 -24.33 21.95
N THR A 535 8.68 -23.80 22.05
CA THR A 535 9.24 -23.31 23.32
C THR A 535 9.03 -21.81 23.58
N GLY A 536 8.47 -21.05 22.63
CA GLY A 536 8.16 -19.61 22.76
C GLY A 536 6.66 -19.29 22.91
N VAL A 537 6.32 -18.01 22.93
CA VAL A 537 4.94 -17.55 23.16
C VAL A 537 4.10 -17.55 21.87
N PHE A 538 4.69 -17.12 20.75
CA PHE A 538 4.10 -17.17 19.41
C PHE A 538 4.92 -18.09 18.49
N ASN A 539 4.75 -19.41 18.63
CA ASN A 539 5.44 -20.35 17.76
C ASN A 539 4.58 -20.74 16.56
N SER A 540 5.25 -21.06 15.47
CA SER A 540 4.61 -21.64 14.30
C SER A 540 5.47 -22.74 13.68
N ALA A 541 4.83 -23.62 12.92
CA ALA A 541 5.46 -24.75 12.27
C ALA A 541 5.10 -24.76 10.79
N ALA A 542 6.10 -24.78 9.91
CA ALA A 542 5.88 -24.92 8.48
C ALA A 542 5.44 -26.36 8.15
N ILE A 543 4.25 -26.48 7.56
CA ILE A 543 3.73 -27.70 6.97
C ILE A 543 3.86 -27.57 5.46
N SER A 544 4.56 -28.50 4.83
CA SER A 544 4.82 -28.49 3.39
C SER A 544 4.01 -29.58 2.71
N ALA A 545 3.35 -29.28 1.61
CA ALA A 545 2.70 -30.26 0.75
C ALA A 545 3.50 -30.44 -0.53
N LYS A 546 3.52 -31.68 -1.04
CA LYS A 546 4.13 -32.02 -2.31
C LYS A 546 3.20 -32.93 -3.11
N ALA A 547 2.84 -32.47 -4.31
CA ALA A 547 2.24 -33.29 -5.34
C ALA A 547 3.31 -33.70 -6.36
N THR A 548 3.37 -34.97 -6.74
CA THR A 548 4.14 -35.41 -7.93
C THR A 548 3.21 -36.05 -8.93
N TYR A 549 3.47 -35.86 -10.23
CA TYR A 549 2.58 -36.32 -11.29
C TYR A 549 3.33 -36.51 -12.60
N SER A 550 2.71 -37.22 -13.55
CA SER A 550 3.20 -37.38 -14.92
C SER A 550 2.25 -36.67 -15.88
N SER A 551 2.80 -35.73 -16.65
CA SER A 551 2.12 -35.04 -17.75
C SER A 551 2.63 -35.55 -19.11
N ARG A 552 2.25 -34.89 -20.21
CA ARG A 552 2.87 -35.12 -21.52
C ARG A 552 4.29 -34.54 -21.62
N ALA A 553 4.59 -33.48 -20.86
CA ALA A 553 5.90 -32.82 -20.84
C ALA A 553 6.92 -33.61 -19.99
N GLY A 554 6.46 -34.43 -19.04
CA GLY A 554 7.33 -35.33 -18.28
C GLY A 554 6.83 -35.61 -16.86
N GLY A 555 7.75 -36.01 -15.99
CA GLY A 555 7.50 -36.07 -14.56
C GLY A 555 7.66 -34.69 -13.93
N GLU A 556 6.66 -34.25 -13.18
CA GLU A 556 6.56 -32.91 -12.63
C GLU A 556 6.17 -32.94 -11.15
N GLN A 557 6.28 -31.79 -10.49
CA GLN A 557 5.89 -31.63 -9.10
C GLN A 557 5.32 -30.24 -8.83
N ALA A 558 4.39 -30.17 -7.90
CA ALA A 558 3.90 -28.94 -7.30
C ALA A 558 4.17 -28.98 -5.80
N THR A 559 4.47 -27.82 -5.21
CA THR A 559 4.71 -27.69 -3.77
C THR A 559 3.89 -26.55 -3.20
N ALA A 560 3.43 -26.71 -1.97
CA ALA A 560 2.78 -25.66 -1.20
C ALA A 560 3.33 -25.67 0.22
N SER A 561 3.23 -24.54 0.91
CA SER A 561 3.58 -24.45 2.32
C SER A 561 2.51 -23.64 3.04
N ALA A 562 2.19 -24.06 4.25
CA ALA A 562 1.31 -23.36 5.16
C ALA A 562 1.91 -23.40 6.56
N THR A 563 1.48 -22.47 7.40
CA THR A 563 2.04 -22.31 8.74
C THR A 563 1.01 -22.73 9.77
N ALA A 564 1.32 -23.76 10.54
CA ALA A 564 0.51 -24.21 11.66
C ALA A 564 0.81 -23.36 12.90
N ASN A 565 -0.23 -22.84 13.56
CA ASN A 565 -0.06 -22.18 14.85
C ASN A 565 0.26 -23.23 15.93
N THR A 566 1.37 -23.01 16.64
CA THR A 566 1.86 -23.85 17.74
C THR A 566 2.05 -23.06 19.04
N ALA A 567 1.50 -21.85 19.12
CA ALA A 567 1.44 -21.02 20.33
C ALA A 567 0.49 -21.65 21.35
N THR A 568 0.94 -21.83 22.60
CA THR A 568 0.09 -22.40 23.66
C THR A 568 -0.96 -21.37 24.07
N PRO A 569 -2.26 -21.74 24.05
CA PRO A 569 -3.31 -20.84 24.50
C PRO A 569 -3.07 -20.39 25.93
N VAL A 570 -3.46 -19.16 26.23
CA VAL A 570 -3.46 -18.64 27.59
C VAL A 570 -4.38 -19.51 28.46
N ALA A 571 -3.83 -20.04 29.54
CA ALA A 571 -4.51 -20.94 30.46
C ALA A 571 -5.04 -20.20 31.70
N ALA A 572 -6.01 -20.82 32.37
CA ALA A 572 -6.47 -20.37 33.68
C ALA A 572 -5.29 -20.26 34.67
N PRO A 573 -5.27 -19.26 35.58
CA PRO A 573 -6.37 -18.36 35.93
C PRO A 573 -6.51 -17.11 35.04
N TYR A 574 -5.71 -16.98 33.98
CA TYR A 574 -5.80 -15.84 33.07
C TYR A 574 -6.99 -15.96 32.10
N LYS A 575 -7.51 -14.81 31.67
CA LYS A 575 -8.46 -14.65 30.57
C LYS A 575 -7.88 -13.70 29.53
N THR A 576 -8.39 -13.75 28.31
CA THR A 576 -7.99 -12.88 27.21
C THR A 576 -9.16 -12.02 26.75
N TYR A 577 -8.91 -10.77 26.39
CA TYR A 577 -9.89 -9.88 25.78
C TYR A 577 -9.21 -8.97 24.75
N ALA A 578 -9.90 -8.63 23.67
CA ALA A 578 -9.46 -7.60 22.74
C ALA A 578 -10.66 -6.77 22.28
N SER A 579 -10.48 -5.45 22.19
CA SER A 579 -11.44 -4.55 21.54
C SER A 579 -11.23 -4.45 20.03
N THR A 580 -10.10 -4.95 19.53
CA THR A 580 -9.69 -5.02 18.11
C THR A 580 -9.12 -6.40 17.79
N THR A 581 -8.48 -6.57 16.62
CA THR A 581 -7.76 -7.80 16.27
C THR A 581 -6.56 -8.02 17.21
N ALA A 582 -6.56 -9.12 17.96
CA ALA A 582 -5.40 -9.54 18.73
C ALA A 582 -5.20 -11.07 18.76
N GLY A 583 -3.94 -11.48 18.88
CA GLY A 583 -3.51 -12.86 19.15
C GLY A 583 -2.80 -12.94 20.51
N PHE A 584 -3.03 -14.05 21.23
CA PHE A 584 -2.51 -14.28 22.57
C PHE A 584 -1.72 -15.59 22.63
N GLY A 585 -0.63 -15.59 23.39
CA GLY A 585 0.14 -16.79 23.66
C GLY A 585 0.64 -16.85 25.10
N GLN A 586 0.97 -18.06 25.55
CA GLN A 586 1.62 -18.32 26.84
C GLN A 586 2.72 -19.38 26.67
N SER A 587 3.84 -19.24 27.38
CA SER A 587 4.86 -20.30 27.51
C SER A 587 5.45 -20.27 28.91
N GLY A 588 5.05 -21.22 29.77
CA GLY A 588 5.38 -21.16 31.20
C GLY A 588 4.86 -19.86 31.84
N THR A 589 5.78 -19.02 32.31
CA THR A 589 5.50 -17.68 32.87
C THR A 589 5.47 -16.56 31.83
N GLN A 590 5.88 -16.84 30.60
CA GLN A 590 5.87 -15.87 29.51
C GLN A 590 4.46 -15.72 28.96
N LEU A 591 4.09 -14.48 28.65
CA LEU A 591 2.82 -14.09 28.03
C LEU A 591 3.12 -13.20 26.84
N GLY A 592 2.26 -13.21 25.82
CA GLY A 592 2.53 -12.47 24.59
C GLY A 592 1.24 -11.99 23.99
N ILE A 593 1.27 -10.76 23.47
CA ILE A 593 0.13 -10.11 22.84
C ILE A 593 0.58 -9.54 21.49
N ARG A 594 -0.05 -10.01 20.41
CA ARG A 594 -0.01 -9.37 19.09
C ARG A 594 -1.30 -8.61 18.92
N ALA A 595 -1.32 -7.29 19.07
CA ALA A 595 -2.54 -6.49 19.02
C ALA A 595 -2.46 -5.39 17.97
N GLN A 596 -3.57 -5.18 17.26
CA GLN A 596 -3.83 -3.94 16.53
C GLN A 596 -4.46 -2.92 17.46
N GLY A 597 -4.47 -1.65 17.05
CA GLY A 597 -5.23 -0.61 17.74
C GLY A 597 -4.69 0.77 17.43
N SER A 598 -5.59 1.72 17.29
CA SER A 598 -5.30 3.11 16.99
C SER A 598 -4.73 3.84 18.20
N ASP A 599 -5.28 3.60 19.40
CA ASP A 599 -4.72 4.09 20.67
C ASP A 599 -5.46 3.47 21.89
N VAL A 600 -4.87 3.66 23.08
CA VAL A 600 -5.50 3.60 24.40
C VAL A 600 -5.26 4.95 25.08
N TYR A 601 -6.00 5.98 24.65
CA TYR A 601 -6.02 7.33 25.24
C TYR A 601 -7.22 8.12 24.71
N GLY A 602 -7.73 9.06 25.51
CA GLY A 602 -8.91 9.86 25.19
C GLY A 602 -10.12 8.98 24.84
N GLY A 603 -10.82 9.34 23.77
CA GLY A 603 -11.99 8.58 23.28
C GLY A 603 -11.67 7.18 22.74
N THR A 604 -10.39 6.82 22.57
CA THR A 604 -9.97 5.58 21.90
C THR A 604 -9.53 4.55 22.94
N ASN A 605 -10.09 3.33 22.86
CA ASN A 605 -9.84 2.23 23.79
C ASN A 605 -9.59 0.92 23.01
N GLU A 606 -8.53 0.89 22.20
CA GLU A 606 -8.21 -0.21 21.29
C GLU A 606 -6.97 -0.98 21.75
N TYR A 607 -7.17 -2.19 22.30
CA TYR A 607 -6.10 -3.01 22.88
C TYR A 607 -6.43 -4.51 22.90
N GLY A 608 -5.38 -5.32 23.04
CA GLY A 608 -5.48 -6.70 23.52
C GLY A 608 -4.95 -6.82 24.95
N THR A 609 -5.55 -7.68 25.78
CA THR A 609 -5.15 -7.90 27.19
C THR A 609 -5.21 -9.38 27.60
N ILE A 610 -4.26 -9.78 28.45
CA ILE A 610 -4.25 -11.03 29.22
C ILE A 610 -4.38 -10.66 30.69
N TYR A 611 -5.48 -11.05 31.34
CA TYR A 611 -5.86 -10.48 32.63
C TYR A 611 -6.40 -11.52 33.63
N ARG A 612 -6.41 -11.15 34.91
CA ARG A 612 -7.05 -11.90 36.00
C ARG A 612 -8.28 -11.13 36.48
N PRO A 613 -9.49 -11.70 36.35
CA PRO A 613 -10.70 -11.03 36.79
C PRO A 613 -10.73 -10.77 38.29
N GLY A 614 -11.05 -9.55 38.71
CA GLY A 614 -11.23 -9.17 40.12
C GLY A 614 -10.00 -9.37 41.01
N ALA A 615 -8.80 -9.49 40.45
CA ALA A 615 -7.59 -9.81 41.21
C ALA A 615 -6.91 -8.57 41.83
N GLU A 616 -7.23 -7.36 41.37
CA GLU A 616 -6.68 -6.13 41.94
C GLU A 616 -7.58 -5.60 43.05
N HIS A 617 -7.05 -5.44 44.26
CA HIS A 617 -7.77 -4.96 45.43
C HIS A 617 -6.86 -4.10 46.32
N ASP A 618 -7.43 -3.52 47.38
CA ASP A 618 -6.63 -2.74 48.33
C ASP A 618 -5.45 -3.56 48.88
N GLY A 619 -4.25 -2.97 48.86
CA GLY A 619 -2.99 -3.63 49.22
C GLY A 619 -2.33 -4.44 48.12
N SER A 620 -2.94 -4.60 46.94
CA SER A 620 -2.34 -5.35 45.84
C SER A 620 -1.04 -4.72 45.34
N THR A 621 -0.08 -5.58 45.02
CA THR A 621 1.14 -5.25 44.29
C THR A 621 1.20 -6.07 43.02
N THR A 622 1.04 -5.39 41.89
CA THR A 622 1.09 -5.99 40.55
C THR A 622 2.45 -5.71 39.91
N VAL A 623 3.11 -6.76 39.42
CA VAL A 623 4.45 -6.68 38.78
C VAL A 623 4.43 -7.44 37.46
N VAL A 624 5.08 -6.89 36.44
CA VAL A 624 5.37 -7.59 35.18
C VAL A 624 6.75 -7.21 34.64
N LYS A 625 7.42 -8.14 33.98
CA LYS A 625 8.58 -7.87 33.13
C LYS A 625 8.13 -7.78 31.67
N VAL A 626 8.22 -6.60 31.06
CA VAL A 626 8.10 -6.41 29.60
C VAL A 626 9.44 -6.72 28.97
N THR A 627 9.52 -7.83 28.25
CA THR A 627 10.77 -8.35 27.67
C THR A 627 11.10 -7.72 26.34
N ALA A 628 10.10 -7.44 25.51
CA ALA A 628 10.23 -6.76 24.23
C ALA A 628 8.90 -6.12 23.80
N GLN A 629 8.98 -5.12 22.92
CA GLN A 629 7.83 -4.54 22.24
C GLN A 629 8.24 -4.07 20.84
N THR A 630 7.38 -4.29 19.85
CA THR A 630 7.52 -3.73 18.50
C THR A 630 7.30 -2.22 18.53
N ASN A 631 8.19 -1.45 17.91
CA ASN A 631 8.02 -0.01 17.72
C ASN A 631 7.16 0.28 16.48
N THR A 632 5.86 0.03 16.58
CA THR A 632 4.88 0.39 15.53
C THR A 632 4.58 1.89 15.49
N ASP A 633 4.79 2.58 16.62
CA ASP A 633 4.65 4.02 16.81
C ASP A 633 5.36 4.42 18.12
N PRO A 634 5.92 5.65 18.24
CA PRO A 634 6.50 6.16 19.50
C PRO A 634 5.61 6.03 20.74
N TRP A 635 4.29 6.03 20.57
CA TRP A 635 3.24 5.87 21.58
C TRP A 635 2.54 4.51 21.55
N ALA A 636 3.06 3.51 20.83
CA ALA A 636 2.68 2.13 21.04
C ALA A 636 2.88 1.77 22.51
N LYS A 637 1.94 1.05 23.13
CA LYS A 637 1.95 0.83 24.60
C LYS A 637 1.94 -0.65 24.91
N ALA A 638 2.77 -1.07 25.86
CA ALA A 638 2.70 -2.39 26.49
C ALA A 638 2.92 -2.27 28.00
N GLY A 639 2.16 -2.98 28.82
CA GLY A 639 2.35 -2.91 30.27
C GLY A 639 1.19 -3.43 31.08
N ILE A 640 0.94 -2.84 32.25
CA ILE A 640 -0.14 -3.20 33.17
C ILE A 640 -1.40 -2.37 32.85
N ILE A 641 -2.55 -3.03 32.77
CA ILE A 641 -3.88 -2.40 32.69
C ILE A 641 -4.70 -2.77 33.93
N VAL A 642 -5.41 -1.78 34.50
CA VAL A 642 -6.41 -1.98 35.57
C VAL A 642 -7.70 -1.28 35.19
N ARG A 643 -8.83 -2.01 35.25
CA ARG A 643 -10.19 -1.46 35.07
C ARG A 643 -11.19 -2.20 35.95
N ASN A 644 -12.33 -1.59 36.27
CA ASN A 644 -13.42 -2.30 36.96
C ASN A 644 -13.87 -3.55 36.17
N ASP A 645 -13.87 -3.44 34.85
CA ASP A 645 -14.10 -4.51 33.89
C ASP A 645 -13.25 -4.23 32.63
N VAL A 646 -12.21 -5.00 32.37
CA VAL A 646 -11.35 -4.78 31.17
C VAL A 646 -12.02 -5.24 29.87
N THR A 647 -13.17 -5.91 29.93
CA THR A 647 -13.91 -6.35 28.74
C THR A 647 -14.92 -5.34 28.23
N ASN A 648 -15.22 -4.31 29.04
CA ASN A 648 -16.05 -3.18 28.65
C ASN A 648 -15.17 -1.98 28.25
N ALA A 649 -14.50 -2.09 27.11
CA ALA A 649 -13.52 -1.11 26.63
C ALA A 649 -14.08 0.32 26.47
N SER A 650 -15.37 0.48 26.17
CA SER A 650 -15.99 1.78 25.86
C SER A 650 -16.68 2.48 27.04
N GLY A 651 -16.77 1.86 28.22
CA GLY A 651 -17.54 2.46 29.32
C GLY A 651 -17.18 2.01 30.73
N SER A 652 -16.12 1.22 30.90
CA SER A 652 -15.67 0.75 32.21
C SER A 652 -14.85 1.80 32.94
N THR A 653 -15.23 2.15 34.16
CA THR A 653 -14.54 3.13 35.00
C THR A 653 -13.45 2.49 35.86
N GLY A 654 -12.79 3.29 36.70
CA GLY A 654 -11.68 2.81 37.54
C GLY A 654 -10.43 2.51 36.71
N PHE A 655 -10.16 3.31 35.68
CA PHE A 655 -9.21 2.95 34.62
C PHE A 655 -7.84 3.61 34.80
N LEU A 656 -6.78 2.80 34.76
CA LEU A 656 -5.41 3.26 34.57
C LEU A 656 -4.56 2.25 33.79
N ILE A 657 -3.44 2.73 33.26
CA ILE A 657 -2.37 1.91 32.71
C ILE A 657 -1.01 2.38 33.23
N LEU A 658 -0.09 1.43 33.40
CA LEU A 658 1.34 1.67 33.54
C LEU A 658 2.04 0.96 32.39
N ALA A 659 2.64 1.70 31.47
CA ALA A 659 3.14 1.17 30.21
C ALA A 659 4.58 1.60 29.91
N VAL A 660 5.27 0.75 29.15
CA VAL A 660 6.41 1.16 28.34
C VAL A 660 5.90 1.71 27.00
N THR A 661 6.62 2.68 26.45
CA THR A 661 6.39 3.23 25.11
C THR A 661 7.73 3.38 24.39
N PRO A 662 7.83 3.05 23.10
CA PRO A 662 9.11 3.08 22.37
C PRO A 662 9.78 4.45 22.34
N GLY A 663 9.00 5.54 22.21
CA GLY A 663 9.54 6.90 22.09
C GLY A 663 9.29 7.82 23.30
N ASN A 664 8.35 7.47 24.17
CA ASN A 664 7.87 8.36 25.24
C ASN A 664 8.12 7.83 26.67
N GLY A 665 8.90 6.75 26.80
CA GLY A 665 9.36 6.26 28.09
C GLY A 665 8.35 5.43 28.87
N TYR A 666 8.50 5.47 30.20
CA TYR A 666 7.62 4.81 31.16
C TYR A 666 6.45 5.73 31.50
N ALA A 667 5.23 5.34 31.12
CA ALA A 667 4.03 6.18 31.18
C ALA A 667 3.00 5.60 32.15
N LEU A 668 2.57 6.42 33.13
CA LEU A 668 1.39 6.18 33.96
C LEU A 668 0.26 7.07 33.43
N GLN A 669 -0.78 6.46 32.88
CA GLN A 669 -1.95 7.16 32.35
C GLN A 669 -3.21 6.72 33.08
N TRP A 670 -4.13 7.66 33.32
CA TRP A 670 -5.35 7.40 34.10
C TRP A 670 -6.55 8.21 33.65
N ASP A 671 -7.72 7.69 33.98
CA ASP A 671 -9.03 8.35 33.91
C ASP A 671 -9.19 9.25 35.15
N SER A 672 -9.08 10.56 34.96
CA SER A 672 -9.03 11.53 36.08
C SER A 672 -10.41 12.06 36.49
N ASP A 673 -11.41 11.93 35.62
CA ASP A 673 -12.79 12.37 35.87
C ASP A 673 -13.78 11.22 36.11
N GLY A 674 -13.35 9.97 35.89
CA GLY A 674 -14.14 8.77 36.10
C GLY A 674 -15.12 8.46 34.96
N ASN A 675 -14.88 8.94 33.75
CA ASN A 675 -15.75 8.73 32.60
C ASN A 675 -15.43 7.44 31.80
N GLY A 676 -14.37 6.71 32.17
CA GLY A 676 -13.91 5.49 31.51
C GLY A 676 -12.89 5.70 30.38
N GLN A 677 -12.34 6.91 30.24
CA GLN A 677 -11.34 7.29 29.24
C GLN A 677 -10.06 7.78 29.92
N LEU A 678 -8.88 7.44 29.39
CA LEU A 678 -7.64 8.02 29.90
C LEU A 678 -7.51 9.44 29.39
N ASP A 679 -7.35 10.40 30.29
CA ASP A 679 -7.25 11.83 29.95
C ASP A 679 -6.01 12.50 30.56
N SER A 680 -5.28 11.76 31.41
CA SER A 680 -4.15 12.25 32.17
C SER A 680 -2.93 11.34 32.02
N ASN A 681 -1.74 11.94 32.00
CA ASN A 681 -0.48 11.25 31.74
C ASN A 681 0.67 11.77 32.61
N LYS A 682 1.52 10.85 33.07
CA LYS A 682 2.88 11.13 33.57
C LYS A 682 3.86 10.16 32.93
N SER A 683 4.82 10.71 32.19
CA SER A 683 5.88 9.94 31.55
C SER A 683 7.26 10.38 32.02
N ARG A 684 8.21 9.46 32.06
CA ARG A 684 9.61 9.79 32.35
C ARG A 684 10.57 8.74 31.80
N ASP A 685 11.83 9.18 31.63
CA ASP A 685 12.99 8.39 31.22
C ASP A 685 12.81 7.69 29.86
N GLN A 686 13.90 7.21 29.26
CA GLN A 686 13.80 6.45 28.01
C GLN A 686 13.71 4.95 28.32
N VAL A 687 12.90 4.25 27.53
CA VAL A 687 12.61 2.83 27.79
C VAL A 687 13.79 1.97 27.37
N THR A 688 14.12 0.99 28.20
CA THR A 688 15.10 -0.05 27.87
C THR A 688 14.49 -1.42 28.16
N TYR A 689 14.77 -2.38 27.29
CA TYR A 689 14.25 -3.75 27.40
C TYR A 689 15.36 -4.70 27.89
N PRO A 690 15.05 -5.64 28.80
CA PRO A 690 13.77 -5.80 29.49
C PRO A 690 13.48 -4.68 30.50
N ALA A 691 12.19 -4.37 30.68
CA ALA A 691 11.67 -3.40 31.63
C ALA A 691 10.76 -4.07 32.64
N TRP A 692 10.87 -3.74 33.92
CA TRP A 692 9.93 -4.19 34.95
C TRP A 692 9.01 -3.05 35.31
N LEU A 693 7.71 -3.33 35.38
CA LEU A 693 6.68 -2.40 35.81
C LEU A 693 6.07 -2.92 37.11
N LYS A 694 5.82 -2.01 38.05
CA LYS A 694 5.19 -2.31 39.34
C LYS A 694 4.13 -1.28 39.65
N LEU A 695 2.95 -1.77 40.02
CA LEU A 695 1.81 -0.97 40.44
C LEU A 695 1.41 -1.41 41.86
N VAL A 696 1.33 -0.46 42.79
CA VAL A 696 0.90 -0.71 44.17
C VAL A 696 -0.37 0.07 44.45
N ARG A 697 -1.40 -0.61 44.98
CA ARG A 697 -2.69 -0.02 45.33
C ARG A 697 -2.86 0.17 46.82
N SER A 698 -3.32 1.36 47.22
CA SER A 698 -3.72 1.73 48.59
C SER A 698 -5.04 2.51 48.52
N GLY A 699 -6.14 1.87 48.88
CA GLY A 699 -7.51 2.35 48.69
C GLY A 699 -7.80 2.56 47.20
N THR A 700 -8.02 3.81 46.81
CA THR A 700 -8.19 4.23 45.41
C THR A 700 -6.93 4.90 44.84
N THR A 701 -5.83 4.91 45.59
CA THR A 701 -4.55 5.47 45.16
C THR A 701 -3.66 4.38 44.58
N TYR A 702 -3.06 4.67 43.42
CA TYR A 702 -2.18 3.78 42.68
C TYR A 702 -0.81 4.43 42.50
N THR A 703 0.26 3.71 42.85
CA THR A 703 1.64 4.15 42.66
C THR A 703 2.32 3.28 41.61
N GLY A 704 2.66 3.89 40.47
CA GLY A 704 3.37 3.26 39.36
C GLY A 704 4.88 3.48 39.45
N SER A 705 5.66 2.42 39.28
CA SER A 705 7.13 2.43 39.29
C SER A 705 7.68 1.52 38.21
N TYR A 706 8.90 1.80 37.74
CA TYR A 706 9.62 0.93 36.81
C TYR A 706 11.00 0.54 37.34
N SER A 707 11.61 -0.49 36.74
CA SER A 707 12.98 -0.92 36.99
C SER A 707 13.60 -1.47 35.70
N THR A 708 14.92 -1.33 35.53
CA THR A 708 15.70 -1.88 34.42
C THR A 708 16.54 -3.09 34.80
N ASP A 709 16.60 -3.42 36.10
CA ASP A 709 17.35 -4.56 36.65
C ASP A 709 16.46 -5.52 37.48
N GLY A 710 15.18 -5.18 37.67
CA GLY A 710 14.21 -5.94 38.46
C GLY A 710 14.32 -5.75 39.98
N THR A 711 15.26 -4.94 40.46
CA THR A 711 15.56 -4.76 41.89
C THR A 711 15.50 -3.30 42.35
N THR A 712 16.00 -2.37 41.53
CA THR A 712 16.05 -0.93 41.78
C THR A 712 14.82 -0.27 41.14
N TRP A 713 13.94 0.31 41.96
CA TRP A 713 12.65 0.84 41.49
C TRP A 713 12.62 2.37 41.48
N THR A 714 12.25 2.95 40.34
CA THR A 714 12.04 4.39 40.14
C THR A 714 10.55 4.67 39.99
N GLN A 715 10.02 5.61 40.79
CA GLN A 715 8.61 5.98 40.71
C GLN A 715 8.32 6.84 39.47
N VAL A 716 7.29 6.45 38.72
CA VAL A 716 6.69 7.23 37.61
C VAL A 716 5.70 8.25 38.18
N GLY A 717 4.80 7.80 39.05
CA GLY A 717 3.80 8.67 39.66
C GLY A 717 2.93 7.96 40.71
N SER A 718 2.16 8.75 41.46
CA SER A 718 1.10 8.30 42.36
C SER A 718 -0.17 9.09 42.05
N VAL A 719 -1.29 8.42 41.86
CA VAL A 719 -2.57 9.00 41.39
C VAL A 719 -3.76 8.38 42.10
N THR A 720 -4.83 9.15 42.30
CA THR A 720 -6.10 8.65 42.83
C THR A 720 -7.05 8.41 41.68
N ILE A 721 -7.64 7.22 41.62
CA ILE A 721 -8.53 6.81 40.53
C ILE A 721 -9.99 6.93 40.97
N PRO A 722 -10.77 7.84 40.36
CA PRO A 722 -12.21 7.93 40.60
C PRO A 722 -12.91 6.62 40.27
N GLN A 723 -13.95 6.29 41.04
CA GLN A 723 -14.82 5.14 40.79
C GLN A 723 -14.11 3.78 40.71
N ALA A 724 -12.89 3.65 41.24
CA ALA A 724 -12.22 2.37 41.41
C ALA A 724 -13.03 1.45 42.34
N ALA A 725 -13.50 0.32 41.83
CA ALA A 725 -14.27 -0.66 42.59
C ALA A 725 -13.41 -1.37 43.64
N ALA A 726 -14.05 -2.01 44.63
CA ALA A 726 -13.36 -2.73 45.71
C ALA A 726 -12.42 -3.82 45.18
N THR A 727 -12.83 -4.51 44.11
CA THR A 727 -12.00 -5.40 43.30
C THR A 727 -12.08 -4.97 41.85
N GLN A 728 -10.98 -5.11 41.11
CA GLN A 728 -10.86 -4.72 39.71
C GLN A 728 -10.14 -5.82 38.92
N ASP A 729 -10.34 -5.81 37.61
CA ASP A 729 -9.58 -6.63 36.68
C ASP A 729 -8.18 -6.03 36.50
N VAL A 730 -7.16 -6.89 36.48
CA VAL A 730 -5.77 -6.49 36.23
C VAL A 730 -5.07 -7.46 35.30
N GLY A 731 -4.30 -6.93 34.37
CA GLY A 731 -3.63 -7.74 33.36
C GLY A 731 -2.45 -7.04 32.70
N VAL A 732 -1.85 -7.75 31.76
CA VAL A 732 -0.92 -7.18 30.79
C VAL A 732 -1.67 -6.81 29.52
N PHE A 733 -1.34 -5.69 28.88
CA PHE A 733 -1.99 -5.23 27.66
C PHE A 733 -1.00 -4.74 26.62
N ALA A 734 -1.44 -4.70 25.35
CA ALA A 734 -0.71 -4.07 24.25
C ALA A 734 -1.64 -3.34 23.27
N THR A 735 -1.13 -2.26 22.66
CA THR A 735 -1.73 -1.56 21.52
C THR A 735 -0.65 -1.12 20.54
N ALA A 736 -0.93 -1.25 19.23
CA ALA A 736 0.01 -0.86 18.18
C ALA A 736 0.14 0.66 18.03
N HIS A 737 -0.86 1.42 18.48
CA HIS A 737 -0.96 2.85 18.21
C HIS A 737 -0.82 3.18 16.71
N SER A 738 -1.39 2.30 15.87
CA SER A 738 -1.36 2.37 14.43
C SER A 738 -2.50 1.51 13.90
N ALA A 739 -3.53 2.17 13.36
CA ALA A 739 -4.71 1.49 12.85
C ALA A 739 -4.33 0.53 11.72
N GLY A 740 -4.80 -0.72 11.79
CA GLY A 740 -4.51 -1.76 10.80
C GLY A 740 -3.12 -2.42 10.90
N SER A 741 -2.19 -1.85 11.67
CA SER A 741 -0.89 -2.46 11.97
C SER A 741 -0.94 -3.31 13.23
N THR A 742 -0.23 -4.44 13.25
CA THR A 742 -0.12 -5.31 14.44
C THR A 742 1.22 -5.11 15.12
N GLY A 743 1.20 -4.71 16.39
CA GLY A 743 2.38 -4.69 17.26
C GLY A 743 2.45 -5.94 18.13
N GLU A 744 3.65 -6.46 18.37
CA GLU A 744 3.92 -7.57 19.29
C GLU A 744 4.55 -7.05 20.59
N ALA A 745 4.05 -7.51 21.73
CA ALA A 745 4.63 -7.28 23.05
C ALA A 745 4.75 -8.59 23.83
N ASP A 746 5.94 -8.81 24.40
CA ASP A 746 6.27 -10.01 25.15
C ASP A 746 6.50 -9.68 26.62
N PHE A 747 5.86 -10.45 27.48
CA PHE A 747 5.87 -10.30 28.92
C PHE A 747 6.38 -11.58 29.59
N ASP A 748 6.87 -11.42 30.81
CA ASP A 748 7.24 -12.54 31.68
C ASP A 748 6.91 -12.18 33.13
N SER A 749 6.73 -13.21 33.95
CA SER A 749 6.65 -13.08 35.41
C SER A 749 5.56 -12.11 35.88
N PHE A 750 4.38 -12.13 35.22
CA PHE A 750 3.23 -11.34 35.65
C PHE A 750 2.65 -11.91 36.97
N THR A 751 2.68 -11.09 38.02
CA THR A 751 2.17 -11.45 39.36
C THR A 751 1.31 -10.33 39.93
N THR A 752 0.28 -10.69 40.70
CA THR A 752 -0.51 -9.76 41.52
C THR A 752 -0.88 -10.47 42.83
N SER A 753 -0.73 -9.75 43.95
CA SER A 753 -0.83 -10.27 45.33
C SER A 753 -2.23 -10.14 45.92
#